data_AF-A0A7Y2TF06-F1
#
_entry.id   AF-A0A7Y2TF06-F1
#
_cell.length_a   1.000
_cell.length_b   1.000
_cell.length_c   1.000
_cell.angle_alpha   90.00
_cell.angle_beta   90.00
_cell.angle_gamma   90.00
#
_symmetry.space_group_name_H-M   'P 1'
#
loop_
_entity.id
_entity.type
_entity.pdbx_description
1 polymer ?
#
loop_
_entity_poly.entity_id
_entity_poly.type
_entity_poly.pdbx_seq_one_letter_code
_entity_poly.pdbx_strand_id
1 'polypeptide(L)'
;MRSQDLGKFSFQLKNVQDTKSIFFEAGGFTSKEYQIPILLKPSLVGYNMEVTYPSYLGIPNETYKNIGELNVPQGTKIKWNFNTKNVDSIATLPQLKIVNESVNKLSFSKRFLKSETILVNTQNTDVKKGDSVRYQINVIPDDYPNISASKKADSLSNKIFYFLGDISDDHGFSRLTFNYRFKKSNNPEKKGKTGSSSIRIINSINNQNFYHYWNLSTLNVEAEDEIEYYFTVWDNDAVNGAKSAKTNVSTYRAPSLKEIKEETEKSNEEIKNAFAGAQSEATKLEKEINSIEKMLTEKKNLDWNDKKKIQDLLDQQKELEEKIKNSIDKNLEKNLKEDEFKPVDEYFIEKQKELEKLMDEVLDEETKELMEKIQKLLEENKKDELQEAMEEFSFSQKELSKEMDRMLELFKELELEKKLNETIDKLNDLAKKEKDLADKTDQKKGSKEELKAEQEKLKEEFEEVKKDIEDIKQKNDDLESPMDLKDKKEQEDKVSEKMQEGSDQIQKGKNNKASESMEDAAEEMQEMANEMRSEMEESMEEQKTEDLNNLRQILENLVQLSFDQETVIEGFKENKNYSAKYIELRQDQRKIKDETKMVEDSLFALSKRNPEIQHFVNEEIANVNENLDKSLEYLGERFTNNALVHQQNAMTGYNNLALMLSESLKQMQQQMMAMKQNKGKPKSECKKPGSAGGKKPTKPNMNAIKKMQQELAKQLESMKDGKAKGKNPSSKEFAQMAAQQAAIRKKMQDLERELKKEGSGGSLGDLKKTQDMMDDLEKDMYYKRLNSETFKKLNQIEIKLSEHEKSEREQEQDNKRSSNEGQDIERPIPPSIQKYLEEKQKESELLKTVSPELQPYYQRKVKEYFGN
;
A
#
# COMPACT_ATOMS: atom_id res chain seq x y z
N MET A 1 -90.28 -8.11 66.70
CA MET A 1 -90.64 -7.23 65.57
C MET A 1 -90.73 -5.79 66.07
N ARG A 2 -90.22 -4.82 65.32
CA ARG A 2 -90.42 -3.38 65.57
C ARG A 2 -91.50 -2.86 64.62
N SER A 3 -92.47 -2.10 65.12
CA SER A 3 -93.46 -1.43 64.29
C SER A 3 -92.79 -0.27 63.54
N GLN A 4 -92.99 -0.19 62.23
CA GLN A 4 -92.50 0.93 61.41
C GLN A 4 -93.63 1.89 60.99
N ASP A 5 -94.86 1.39 60.88
CA ASP A 5 -96.06 2.19 60.58
C ASP A 5 -97.34 1.40 60.91
N LEU A 6 -98.53 1.98 60.77
CA LEU A 6 -99.80 1.28 61.01
C LEU A 6 -99.89 0.03 60.09
N GLY A 7 -99.81 -1.16 60.69
CA GLY A 7 -99.85 -2.45 59.96
C GLY A 7 -98.53 -2.91 59.33
N LYS A 8 -97.40 -2.19 59.52
CA LYS A 8 -96.08 -2.59 59.00
C LYS A 8 -95.10 -2.87 60.14
N PHE A 9 -94.60 -4.11 60.17
CA PHE A 9 -93.61 -4.56 61.14
C PHE A 9 -92.32 -4.98 60.45
N SER A 10 -91.17 -4.65 61.03
CA SER A 10 -89.87 -5.13 60.58
C SER A 10 -89.17 -5.93 61.68
N PHE A 11 -88.49 -7.01 61.29
CA PHE A 11 -87.64 -7.78 62.19
C PHE A 11 -86.38 -8.18 61.45
N GLN A 12 -85.24 -7.78 61.99
CA GLN A 12 -83.96 -8.16 61.44
C GLN A 12 -83.53 -9.49 62.04
N LEU A 13 -83.53 -10.52 61.21
CA LEU A 13 -82.88 -11.78 61.52
C LEU A 13 -81.37 -11.59 61.38
N LYS A 14 -80.63 -11.78 62.48
CA LYS A 14 -79.17 -11.77 62.50
C LYS A 14 -78.66 -13.21 62.48
N ASN A 15 -77.52 -13.44 61.83
CA ASN A 15 -76.79 -14.71 61.83
C ASN A 15 -77.58 -15.92 61.26
N VAL A 16 -78.18 -15.77 60.09
CA VAL A 16 -78.84 -16.89 59.37
C VAL A 16 -77.76 -17.71 58.67
N GLN A 17 -77.54 -18.96 59.13
CA GLN A 17 -76.43 -19.83 58.70
C GLN A 17 -76.86 -20.99 57.79
N ASP A 18 -78.15 -21.37 57.82
CA ASP A 18 -78.76 -22.33 56.89
C ASP A 18 -80.06 -21.76 56.29
N THR A 19 -80.48 -22.27 55.13
CA THR A 19 -81.79 -21.93 54.54
C THR A 19 -82.90 -22.30 55.53
N LYS A 20 -83.75 -21.32 55.90
CA LYS A 20 -84.83 -21.53 56.87
C LYS A 20 -86.17 -21.13 56.27
N SER A 21 -87.19 -21.95 56.51
CA SER A 21 -88.58 -21.56 56.32
C SER A 21 -89.03 -20.76 57.53
N ILE A 22 -89.64 -19.61 57.29
CA ILE A 22 -90.32 -18.82 58.32
C ILE A 22 -91.79 -18.66 57.95
N PHE A 23 -92.63 -18.55 58.94
CA PHE A 23 -94.02 -18.14 58.79
C PHE A 23 -94.32 -17.11 59.88
N PHE A 24 -95.37 -16.33 59.68
CA PHE A 24 -95.82 -15.33 60.63
C PHE A 24 -97.14 -15.79 61.25
N GLU A 25 -97.28 -15.61 62.56
CA GLU A 25 -98.50 -15.94 63.30
C GLU A 25 -98.98 -14.69 64.05
N ALA A 26 -100.26 -14.36 63.91
CA ALA A 26 -100.91 -13.27 64.65
C ALA A 26 -102.39 -13.56 64.87
N GLY A 27 -102.87 -13.44 66.11
CA GLY A 27 -104.31 -13.52 66.43
C GLY A 27 -105.00 -14.81 66.00
N GLY A 28 -104.29 -15.95 65.98
CA GLY A 28 -104.82 -17.25 65.55
C GLY A 28 -104.75 -17.54 64.04
N PHE A 29 -104.20 -16.61 63.23
CA PHE A 29 -103.99 -16.80 61.80
C PHE A 29 -102.49 -16.98 61.48
N THR A 30 -102.17 -17.97 60.64
CA THR A 30 -100.81 -18.23 60.14
C THR A 30 -100.66 -17.80 58.68
N SER A 31 -99.54 -17.17 58.33
CA SER A 31 -99.20 -16.89 56.94
C SER A 31 -98.76 -18.16 56.20
N LYS A 32 -98.64 -18.06 54.87
CA LYS A 32 -97.86 -19.05 54.09
C LYS A 32 -96.42 -19.10 54.58
N GLU A 33 -95.76 -20.24 54.38
CA GLU A 33 -94.32 -20.35 54.59
C GLU A 33 -93.55 -19.53 53.56
N TYR A 34 -92.52 -18.84 54.03
CA TYR A 34 -91.57 -18.09 53.23
C TYR A 34 -90.19 -18.70 53.45
N GLN A 35 -89.52 -19.11 52.39
CA GLN A 35 -88.14 -19.56 52.46
C GLN A 35 -87.18 -18.37 52.45
N ILE A 36 -86.19 -18.41 53.34
CA ILE A 36 -85.04 -17.52 53.33
C ILE A 36 -83.86 -18.31 52.77
N PRO A 37 -83.61 -18.28 51.45
CA PRO A 37 -82.47 -18.97 50.86
C PRO A 37 -81.17 -18.30 51.28
N ILE A 38 -80.15 -19.11 51.58
CA ILE A 38 -78.78 -18.60 51.75
C ILE A 38 -78.09 -18.61 50.41
N LEU A 39 -77.66 -17.43 49.98
CA LEU A 39 -76.83 -17.27 48.81
C LEU A 39 -75.37 -17.45 49.23
N LEU A 40 -74.73 -18.50 48.74
CA LEU A 40 -73.33 -18.75 49.02
C LEU A 40 -72.48 -17.70 48.30
N LYS A 41 -71.71 -16.92 49.06
CA LYS A 41 -70.82 -15.91 48.49
C LYS A 41 -69.71 -16.60 47.67
N PRO A 42 -69.54 -16.27 46.38
CA PRO A 42 -68.40 -16.71 45.59
C PRO A 42 -67.12 -16.09 46.17
N SER A 43 -66.15 -16.94 46.50
CA SER A 43 -64.90 -16.51 47.14
C SER A 43 -63.67 -17.10 46.47
N LEU A 44 -62.60 -16.31 46.46
CA LEU A 44 -61.30 -16.71 45.94
C LEU A 44 -60.42 -17.18 47.10
N VAL A 45 -59.98 -18.45 47.07
CA VAL A 45 -59.16 -19.05 48.14
C VAL A 45 -57.68 -18.77 47.92
N GLY A 46 -57.23 -18.75 46.66
CA GLY A 46 -55.85 -18.42 46.30
C GLY A 46 -55.61 -18.60 44.81
N TYR A 47 -54.44 -18.21 44.34
CA TYR A 47 -54.10 -18.32 42.92
C TYR A 47 -52.60 -18.47 42.68
N ASN A 48 -52.28 -19.12 41.58
CA ASN A 48 -50.93 -19.26 41.06
C ASN A 48 -50.86 -18.63 39.67
N MET A 49 -49.78 -17.93 39.35
CA MET A 49 -49.49 -17.41 38.02
C MET A 49 -48.33 -18.20 37.42
N GLU A 50 -48.57 -18.89 36.31
CA GLU A 50 -47.53 -19.47 35.47
C GLU A 50 -47.14 -18.42 34.42
N VAL A 51 -45.88 -18.00 34.46
CA VAL A 51 -45.32 -16.95 33.59
C VAL A 51 -44.44 -17.61 32.54
N THR A 52 -44.85 -17.50 31.29
CA THR A 52 -44.09 -17.98 30.13
C THR A 52 -43.49 -16.80 29.40
N TYR A 53 -42.18 -16.64 29.51
CA TYR A 53 -41.43 -15.60 28.83
C TYR A 53 -41.26 -15.92 27.33
N PRO A 54 -41.11 -14.90 26.47
CA PRO A 54 -40.73 -15.11 25.08
C PRO A 54 -39.46 -15.94 24.93
N SER A 55 -39.44 -16.86 23.96
CA SER A 55 -38.35 -17.83 23.79
C SER A 55 -37.00 -17.20 23.44
N TYR A 56 -36.99 -16.03 22.78
CA TYR A 56 -35.76 -15.34 22.38
C TYR A 56 -34.95 -14.79 23.57
N LEU A 57 -35.61 -14.58 24.72
CA LEU A 57 -34.95 -14.06 25.93
C LEU A 57 -34.15 -15.13 26.69
N GLY A 58 -34.37 -16.42 26.40
CA GLY A 58 -33.70 -17.52 27.11
C GLY A 58 -34.05 -17.66 28.60
N ILE A 59 -35.05 -16.91 29.09
CA ILE A 59 -35.47 -16.91 30.51
C ILE A 59 -36.35 -18.15 30.80
N PRO A 60 -36.07 -18.93 31.85
CA PRO A 60 -36.91 -20.07 32.22
C PRO A 60 -38.29 -19.61 32.73
N ASN A 61 -39.31 -20.45 32.54
CA ASN A 61 -40.65 -20.16 33.02
C ASN A 61 -40.70 -20.13 34.56
N GLU A 62 -41.42 -19.17 35.10
CA GLU A 62 -41.53 -18.97 36.55
C GLU A 62 -42.97 -19.14 37.03
N THR A 63 -43.14 -19.46 38.32
CA THR A 63 -44.47 -19.57 38.93
C THR A 63 -44.53 -18.76 40.21
N TYR A 64 -45.49 -17.84 40.26
CA TYR A 64 -45.72 -16.95 41.39
C TYR A 64 -47.02 -17.31 42.11
N LYS A 65 -47.06 -17.20 43.44
CA LYS A 65 -48.25 -17.48 44.24
C LYS A 65 -48.73 -16.22 44.95
N ASN A 66 -50.01 -15.88 44.80
CA ASN A 66 -50.67 -14.78 45.51
C ASN A 66 -49.99 -13.38 45.38
N ILE A 67 -49.39 -13.07 44.23
CA ILE A 67 -48.77 -11.75 43.97
C ILE A 67 -49.75 -10.80 43.28
N GLY A 68 -49.77 -9.52 43.67
CA GLY A 68 -50.66 -8.49 43.11
C GLY A 68 -50.04 -7.60 42.02
N GLU A 69 -48.70 -7.55 41.95
CA GLU A 69 -47.96 -6.74 40.98
C GLU A 69 -46.82 -7.55 40.37
N LEU A 70 -46.63 -7.46 39.05
CA LEU A 70 -45.57 -8.17 38.35
C LEU A 70 -44.97 -7.31 37.23
N ASN A 71 -43.64 -7.28 37.17
CA ASN A 71 -42.89 -6.67 36.07
C ASN A 71 -42.50 -7.79 35.09
N VAL A 72 -42.92 -7.69 33.83
CA VAL A 72 -42.62 -8.69 32.80
C VAL A 72 -42.13 -8.06 31.50
N PRO A 73 -41.25 -8.72 30.74
CA PRO A 73 -40.92 -8.32 29.38
C PRO A 73 -42.13 -8.33 28.45
N GLN A 74 -42.11 -7.49 27.43
CA GLN A 74 -43.14 -7.44 26.40
C GLN A 74 -43.35 -8.81 25.73
N GLY A 75 -44.61 -9.17 25.50
CA GLY A 75 -44.96 -10.44 24.86
C GLY A 75 -45.04 -11.63 25.80
N THR A 76 -44.78 -11.45 27.10
CA THR A 76 -44.95 -12.48 28.13
C THR A 76 -46.39 -12.97 28.22
N LYS A 77 -46.57 -14.29 28.33
CA LYS A 77 -47.87 -14.94 28.51
C LYS A 77 -48.01 -15.36 29.96
N ILE A 78 -49.03 -14.85 30.63
CA ILE A 78 -49.32 -15.20 32.02
C ILE A 78 -50.60 -16.04 32.03
N LYS A 79 -50.53 -17.18 32.71
CA LYS A 79 -51.67 -18.05 32.98
C LYS A 79 -51.95 -18.06 34.47
N TRP A 80 -53.09 -17.52 34.87
CA TRP A 80 -53.62 -17.57 36.22
C TRP A 80 -54.39 -18.86 36.42
N ASN A 81 -54.09 -19.56 37.52
CA ASN A 81 -54.82 -20.71 38.02
C ASN A 81 -55.44 -20.33 39.37
N PHE A 82 -56.75 -20.11 39.38
CA PHE A 82 -57.51 -19.70 40.55
C PHE A 82 -58.09 -20.93 41.26
N ASN A 83 -57.91 -21.00 42.58
CA ASN A 83 -58.62 -21.91 43.46
C ASN A 83 -59.80 -21.16 44.06
N THR A 84 -61.01 -21.61 43.77
CA THR A 84 -62.25 -20.91 44.11
C THR A 84 -63.17 -21.78 44.96
N LYS A 85 -64.10 -21.14 45.68
CA LYS A 85 -65.17 -21.83 46.41
C LYS A 85 -66.50 -21.17 46.08
N ASN A 86 -67.47 -21.98 45.64
CA ASN A 86 -68.81 -21.53 45.23
C ASN A 86 -68.78 -20.52 44.07
N VAL A 87 -67.85 -20.68 43.12
CA VAL A 87 -67.69 -19.81 41.94
C VAL A 87 -67.97 -20.61 40.68
N ASP A 88 -68.92 -20.16 39.88
CA ASP A 88 -69.24 -20.80 38.60
C ASP A 88 -68.43 -20.19 37.45
N SER A 89 -68.13 -18.90 37.56
CA SER A 89 -67.34 -18.20 36.54
C SER A 89 -66.62 -16.98 37.10
N ILE A 90 -65.66 -16.49 36.34
CA ILE A 90 -64.88 -15.30 36.63
C ILE A 90 -65.10 -14.28 35.52
N ALA A 91 -65.31 -13.02 35.90
CA ALA A 91 -65.36 -11.89 34.98
C ALA A 91 -64.07 -11.06 35.11
N THR A 92 -63.35 -10.89 34.00
CA THR A 92 -62.16 -10.05 33.91
C THR A 92 -62.49 -8.69 33.30
N LEU A 93 -61.89 -7.60 33.80
CA LEU A 93 -61.95 -6.27 33.19
C LEU A 93 -60.52 -5.81 32.84
N PRO A 94 -60.30 -5.12 31.69
CA PRO A 94 -61.30 -4.48 30.81
C PRO A 94 -61.94 -5.39 29.75
N GLN A 95 -61.41 -6.59 29.51
CA GLN A 95 -61.92 -7.52 28.50
C GLN A 95 -62.74 -8.62 29.18
N LEU A 96 -64.06 -8.56 29.02
CA LEU A 96 -65.02 -9.40 29.75
C LEU A 96 -65.03 -10.84 29.19
N LYS A 97 -64.08 -11.66 29.65
CA LYS A 97 -63.96 -13.07 29.28
C LYS A 97 -64.47 -13.93 30.43
N ILE A 98 -65.51 -14.72 30.15
CA ILE A 98 -66.10 -15.67 31.10
C ILE A 98 -65.42 -17.01 30.88
N VAL A 99 -64.76 -17.55 31.91
CA VAL A 99 -64.09 -18.86 31.88
C VAL A 99 -64.87 -19.84 32.75
N ASN A 100 -65.27 -20.98 32.18
CA ASN A 100 -65.90 -22.10 32.87
C ASN A 100 -65.08 -23.37 32.62
N GLU A 101 -64.06 -23.62 33.44
CA GLU A 101 -63.20 -24.80 33.30
C GLU A 101 -63.15 -25.55 34.64
N SER A 102 -64.19 -26.34 34.96
CA SER A 102 -64.31 -27.24 36.13
C SER A 102 -64.72 -26.63 37.48
N VAL A 103 -65.29 -27.48 38.33
CA VAL A 103 -65.76 -27.14 39.68
C VAL A 103 -64.54 -26.81 40.57
N ASN A 104 -64.49 -25.58 41.11
CA ASN A 104 -63.50 -25.06 42.08
C ASN A 104 -62.06 -24.79 41.57
N LYS A 105 -61.76 -24.95 40.28
CA LYS A 105 -60.51 -24.48 39.67
C LYS A 105 -60.83 -23.73 38.39
N LEU A 106 -60.29 -22.54 38.18
CA LEU A 106 -60.54 -21.75 36.97
C LEU A 106 -59.22 -21.23 36.41
N SER A 107 -59.04 -21.27 35.10
CA SER A 107 -57.79 -20.82 34.45
C SER A 107 -58.03 -19.67 33.47
N PHE A 108 -57.15 -18.66 33.50
CA PHE A 108 -57.22 -17.52 32.58
C PHE A 108 -55.82 -17.26 32.04
N SER A 109 -55.68 -17.10 30.72
CA SER A 109 -54.39 -16.75 30.12
C SER A 109 -54.51 -15.52 29.24
N LYS A 110 -53.56 -14.60 29.37
CA LYS A 110 -53.43 -13.43 28.51
C LYS A 110 -51.96 -13.16 28.19
N ARG A 111 -51.70 -12.70 26.96
CA ARG A 111 -50.39 -12.19 26.53
C ARG A 111 -50.38 -10.67 26.69
N PHE A 112 -49.34 -10.13 27.30
CA PHE A 112 -49.24 -8.69 27.58
C PHE A 112 -48.29 -8.02 26.61
N LEU A 113 -48.79 -6.99 25.92
CA LEU A 113 -47.99 -6.13 25.04
C LEU A 113 -47.80 -4.72 25.60
N LYS A 114 -48.66 -4.30 26.54
CA LYS A 114 -48.62 -3.01 27.23
C LYS A 114 -48.96 -3.22 28.70
N SER A 115 -48.50 -2.32 29.55
CA SER A 115 -48.83 -2.32 30.97
C SER A 115 -50.33 -2.16 31.16
N GLU A 116 -50.93 -3.07 31.92
CA GLU A 116 -52.37 -3.12 32.12
C GLU A 116 -52.71 -3.52 33.55
N THR A 117 -53.81 -2.99 34.06
CA THR A 117 -54.42 -3.44 35.31
C THR A 117 -55.58 -4.37 34.99
N ILE A 118 -55.54 -5.60 35.53
CA ILE A 118 -56.63 -6.56 35.39
C ILE A 118 -57.39 -6.64 36.71
N LEU A 119 -58.70 -6.44 36.64
CA LEU A 119 -59.60 -6.73 37.76
C LEU A 119 -60.29 -8.05 37.49
N VAL A 120 -60.22 -8.96 38.46
CA VAL A 120 -60.84 -10.29 38.41
C VAL A 120 -61.93 -10.36 39.44
N ASN A 121 -63.18 -10.54 39.00
CA ASN A 121 -64.35 -10.64 39.86
C ASN A 121 -64.91 -12.07 39.81
N THR A 122 -65.17 -12.66 40.98
CA THR A 122 -65.82 -13.97 41.08
C THR A 122 -67.34 -13.84 41.02
N GLN A 123 -68.03 -14.79 40.38
CA GLN A 123 -69.49 -14.81 40.28
C GLN A 123 -70.03 -16.25 40.29
N ASN A 124 -71.26 -16.42 40.77
CA ASN A 124 -72.04 -17.64 40.63
C ASN A 124 -73.48 -17.31 40.21
N THR A 125 -74.33 -18.32 39.99
CA THR A 125 -75.73 -18.13 39.56
C THR A 125 -76.53 -17.17 40.45
N ASP A 126 -76.22 -17.17 41.75
CA ASP A 126 -77.00 -16.51 42.79
C ASP A 126 -76.47 -15.11 43.16
N VAL A 127 -75.15 -14.93 43.07
CA VAL A 127 -74.41 -13.73 43.47
C VAL A 127 -73.49 -13.31 42.32
N LYS A 128 -73.92 -12.26 41.61
CA LYS A 128 -73.20 -11.71 40.44
C LYS A 128 -71.94 -10.90 40.79
N LYS A 129 -71.72 -10.57 42.07
CA LYS A 129 -70.55 -9.81 42.55
C LYS A 129 -69.99 -10.46 43.82
N GLY A 130 -69.05 -11.37 43.64
CA GLY A 130 -68.27 -11.99 44.72
C GLY A 130 -67.04 -11.18 45.10
N ASP A 131 -65.98 -11.88 45.50
CA ASP A 131 -64.67 -11.28 45.76
C ASP A 131 -64.00 -10.78 44.47
N SER A 132 -63.24 -9.69 44.60
CA SER A 132 -62.48 -9.05 43.51
C SER A 132 -60.99 -8.96 43.85
N VAL A 133 -60.12 -9.28 42.89
CA VAL A 133 -58.67 -9.07 43.01
C VAL A 133 -58.16 -8.21 41.87
N ARG A 134 -57.29 -7.25 42.18
CA ARG A 134 -56.63 -6.37 41.24
C ARG A 134 -55.20 -6.84 41.00
N TYR A 135 -54.82 -6.94 39.73
CA TYR A 135 -53.48 -7.28 39.28
C TYR A 135 -52.91 -6.12 38.48
N GLN A 136 -51.73 -5.66 38.85
CA GLN A 136 -50.98 -4.66 38.08
C GLN A 136 -49.84 -5.36 37.34
N ILE A 137 -49.91 -5.39 36.02
CA ILE A 137 -48.85 -5.95 35.17
C ILE A 137 -48.13 -4.79 34.50
N ASN A 138 -46.88 -4.56 34.87
CA ASN A 138 -46.02 -3.57 34.23
C ASN A 138 -45.20 -4.28 33.15
N VAL A 139 -45.37 -3.86 31.90
CA VAL A 139 -44.65 -4.40 30.75
C VAL A 139 -43.43 -3.54 30.47
N ILE A 140 -42.25 -4.17 30.44
CA ILE A 140 -41.00 -3.53 30.04
C ILE A 140 -40.81 -3.80 28.54
N PRO A 141 -40.80 -2.76 27.68
CA PRO A 141 -40.53 -2.92 26.25
C PRO A 141 -39.06 -3.29 26.01
N ASP A 142 -38.84 -3.93 24.88
CA ASP A 142 -37.53 -4.30 24.35
C ASP A 142 -36.91 -3.08 23.66
N ASP A 143 -35.68 -2.72 24.04
CA ASP A 143 -35.01 -1.49 23.55
C ASP A 143 -34.48 -1.65 22.12
N TYR A 144 -33.96 -0.58 21.52
CA TYR A 144 -33.32 -0.67 20.20
C TYR A 144 -31.83 -0.98 20.36
N PRO A 145 -31.23 -1.76 19.43
CA PRO A 145 -29.80 -2.00 19.46
C PRO A 145 -29.04 -0.69 19.20
N ASN A 146 -27.82 -0.57 19.70
CA ASN A 146 -26.95 0.58 19.45
C ASN A 146 -25.70 0.16 18.67
N ILE A 147 -25.25 1.01 17.74
CA ILE A 147 -24.10 0.77 16.87
C ILE A 147 -23.28 2.04 16.66
N SER A 148 -21.97 1.92 16.84
CA SER A 148 -20.97 2.94 16.47
C SER A 148 -19.88 2.32 15.61
N ALA A 149 -19.36 3.07 14.64
CA ALA A 149 -18.26 2.62 13.79
C ALA A 149 -17.29 3.77 13.52
N SER A 150 -16.00 3.47 13.60
CA SER A 150 -14.89 4.35 13.26
C SER A 150 -14.24 3.87 11.95
N LYS A 151 -13.83 4.82 11.11
CA LYS A 151 -13.19 4.57 9.82
C LYS A 151 -11.70 4.90 9.89
N LYS A 152 -10.84 4.04 9.36
CA LYS A 152 -9.43 4.30 9.09
C LYS A 152 -9.13 3.96 7.62
N ALA A 153 -8.54 4.91 6.89
CA ALA A 153 -8.08 4.68 5.53
C ALA A 153 -6.75 3.92 5.55
N ASP A 154 -6.48 3.17 4.49
CA ASP A 154 -5.16 2.60 4.24
C ASP A 154 -4.17 3.71 3.86
N SER A 155 -2.90 3.58 4.26
CA SER A 155 -1.87 4.56 3.87
C SER A 155 -1.44 4.37 2.43
N LEU A 156 -1.44 3.16 1.89
CA LEU A 156 -0.94 2.84 0.55
C LEU A 156 -2.04 2.81 -0.51
N SER A 157 -3.31 2.95 -0.13
CA SER A 157 -4.46 2.80 -1.03
C SER A 157 -5.59 3.77 -0.68
N ASN A 158 -6.09 4.47 -1.70
CA ASN A 158 -7.29 5.30 -1.59
C ASN A 158 -8.58 4.47 -1.71
N LYS A 159 -8.46 3.20 -2.12
CA LYS A 159 -9.57 2.27 -2.33
C LYS A 159 -9.84 1.36 -1.14
N ILE A 160 -8.99 1.35 -0.12
CA ILE A 160 -9.11 0.43 1.02
C ILE A 160 -9.51 1.18 2.29
N PHE A 161 -10.56 0.69 2.94
CA PHE A 161 -11.05 1.20 4.21
C PHE A 161 -11.18 0.10 5.25
N TYR A 162 -10.75 0.43 6.45
CA TYR A 162 -10.92 -0.41 7.63
C TYR A 162 -11.94 0.23 8.56
N PHE A 163 -12.90 -0.57 9.01
CA PHE A 163 -13.91 -0.16 9.96
C PHE A 163 -13.78 -0.97 11.23
N LEU A 164 -13.71 -0.27 12.36
CA LEU A 164 -13.82 -0.85 13.69
C LEU A 164 -15.06 -0.26 14.35
N GLY A 165 -15.98 -1.12 14.77
CA GLY A 165 -17.20 -0.68 15.42
C GLY A 165 -17.58 -1.52 16.64
N ASP A 166 -18.49 -0.96 17.42
CA ASP A 166 -19.03 -1.52 18.64
C ASP A 166 -20.54 -1.64 18.49
N ILE A 167 -21.09 -2.79 18.88
CA ILE A 167 -22.53 -3.02 18.96
C ILE A 167 -22.92 -3.40 20.39
N SER A 168 -24.05 -2.86 20.85
CA SER A 168 -24.61 -3.14 22.17
C SER A 168 -26.12 -3.34 22.11
N ASP A 169 -26.62 -4.32 22.86
CA ASP A 169 -28.04 -4.66 22.95
C ASP A 169 -28.38 -5.31 24.30
N ASP A 170 -29.66 -5.35 24.68
CA ASP A 170 -30.12 -5.90 25.96
C ASP A 170 -30.42 -7.41 25.89
N HIS A 171 -30.79 -7.94 24.72
CA HIS A 171 -31.28 -9.31 24.55
C HIS A 171 -30.57 -10.12 23.46
N GLY A 172 -29.83 -9.48 22.56
CA GLY A 172 -28.94 -10.10 21.59
C GLY A 172 -29.23 -9.70 20.14
N PHE A 173 -28.36 -10.14 19.24
CA PHE A 173 -28.40 -9.70 17.84
C PHE A 173 -28.93 -10.79 16.91
N SER A 174 -29.54 -10.39 15.79
CA SER A 174 -29.90 -11.30 14.70
C SER A 174 -28.90 -11.26 13.55
N ARG A 175 -28.51 -10.06 13.09
CA ARG A 175 -27.52 -9.87 12.02
C ARG A 175 -26.92 -8.45 12.02
N LEU A 176 -25.74 -8.32 11.41
CA LEU A 176 -25.08 -7.06 11.11
C LEU A 176 -24.73 -7.03 9.61
N THR A 177 -25.08 -5.94 8.91
CA THR A 177 -24.72 -5.76 7.50
C THR A 177 -24.06 -4.41 7.25
N PHE A 178 -23.08 -4.41 6.36
CA PHE A 178 -22.54 -3.21 5.74
C PHE A 178 -23.28 -2.97 4.42
N ASN A 179 -23.82 -1.78 4.22
CA ASN A 179 -24.59 -1.43 3.03
C ASN A 179 -23.95 -0.23 2.35
N TYR A 180 -23.90 -0.25 1.01
CA TYR A 180 -23.41 0.87 0.21
C TYR A 180 -24.31 1.15 -1.00
N ARG A 181 -24.27 2.39 -1.50
CA ARG A 181 -25.03 2.85 -2.66
C ARG A 181 -24.22 3.86 -3.46
N PHE A 182 -24.11 3.64 -4.77
CA PHE A 182 -23.55 4.62 -5.71
C PHE A 182 -24.55 5.76 -5.92
N LYS A 183 -24.20 6.96 -5.44
CA LYS A 183 -24.99 8.18 -5.57
C LYS A 183 -24.72 8.87 -6.90
N LYS A 184 -23.45 9.00 -7.27
CA LYS A 184 -22.96 9.56 -8.53
C LYS A 184 -21.95 8.60 -9.13
N SER A 185 -22.04 8.36 -10.43
CA SER A 185 -21.01 7.66 -11.19
C SER A 185 -21.09 8.09 -12.65
N ASN A 186 -19.94 8.18 -13.31
CA ASN A 186 -19.86 8.44 -14.75
C ASN A 186 -20.32 7.21 -15.57
N ASN A 187 -20.32 6.03 -14.96
CA ASN A 187 -20.87 4.83 -15.56
C ASN A 187 -22.40 4.72 -15.27
N PRO A 188 -23.26 4.81 -16.30
CA PRO A 188 -24.71 4.78 -16.12
C PRO A 188 -25.23 3.46 -15.52
N GLU A 189 -24.51 2.34 -15.65
CA GLU A 189 -24.90 1.06 -15.06
C GLU A 189 -24.65 0.97 -13.55
N LYS A 190 -23.72 1.78 -13.02
CA LYS A 190 -23.39 1.81 -11.58
C LYS A 190 -24.27 2.78 -10.81
N LYS A 191 -24.86 3.77 -11.48
CA LYS A 191 -25.68 4.81 -10.84
C LYS A 191 -26.89 4.20 -10.13
N GLY A 192 -26.98 4.39 -8.81
CA GLY A 192 -28.05 3.83 -7.98
C GLY A 192 -27.89 2.36 -7.61
N LYS A 193 -26.80 1.70 -8.04
CA LYS A 193 -26.48 0.32 -7.63
C LYS A 193 -26.22 0.27 -6.13
N THR A 194 -26.83 -0.70 -5.48
CA THR A 194 -26.66 -0.96 -4.04
C THR A 194 -25.99 -2.31 -3.85
N GLY A 195 -25.24 -2.44 -2.75
CA GLY A 195 -24.70 -3.71 -2.32
C GLY A 195 -24.74 -3.83 -0.81
N SER A 196 -24.72 -5.07 -0.33
CA SER A 196 -24.75 -5.39 1.09
C SER A 196 -23.80 -6.56 1.38
N SER A 197 -23.04 -6.45 2.46
CA SER A 197 -22.14 -7.49 2.94
C SER A 197 -22.51 -7.85 4.38
N SER A 198 -22.69 -9.14 4.67
CA SER A 198 -22.96 -9.61 6.02
C SER A 198 -21.67 -9.69 6.84
N ILE A 199 -21.69 -9.15 8.06
CA ILE A 199 -20.57 -9.22 8.99
C ILE A 199 -20.88 -10.28 10.03
N ARG A 200 -19.91 -11.16 10.32
CA ARG A 200 -20.06 -12.21 11.32
C ARG A 200 -20.07 -11.60 12.71
N ILE A 201 -21.11 -11.91 13.48
CA ILE A 201 -21.29 -11.51 14.87
C ILE A 201 -21.72 -12.72 15.71
N ILE A 202 -21.51 -12.65 17.01
CA ILE A 202 -21.93 -13.69 17.96
C ILE A 202 -23.26 -13.25 18.58
N ASN A 203 -24.35 -13.88 18.18
CA ASN A 203 -25.71 -13.46 18.55
C ASN A 203 -26.00 -13.45 20.06
N SER A 204 -25.30 -14.28 20.83
CA SER A 204 -25.49 -14.41 22.29
C SER A 204 -24.69 -13.39 23.11
N ILE A 205 -23.81 -12.62 22.48
CA ILE A 205 -22.99 -11.61 23.18
C ILE A 205 -23.63 -10.25 22.97
N ASN A 206 -24.19 -9.71 24.06
CA ASN A 206 -24.88 -8.43 24.09
C ASN A 206 -23.99 -7.21 23.75
N ASN A 207 -22.68 -7.28 24.03
CA ASN A 207 -21.71 -6.23 23.72
C ASN A 207 -20.51 -6.83 23.00
N GLN A 208 -20.29 -6.45 21.74
CA GLN A 208 -19.16 -6.95 20.97
C GLN A 208 -18.63 -5.94 19.98
N ASN A 209 -17.36 -6.12 19.63
CA ASN A 209 -16.69 -5.35 18.60
C ASN A 209 -16.79 -6.12 17.29
N PHE A 210 -16.88 -5.38 16.19
CA PHE A 210 -16.80 -5.94 14.85
C PHE A 210 -15.74 -5.21 14.04
N TYR A 211 -15.13 -5.95 13.12
CA TYR A 211 -14.20 -5.44 12.15
C TYR A 211 -14.74 -5.68 10.75
N HIS A 212 -14.61 -4.69 9.89
CA HIS A 212 -14.97 -4.81 8.48
C HIS A 212 -13.90 -4.20 7.59
N TYR A 213 -13.43 -5.00 6.64
CA TYR A 213 -12.55 -4.59 5.56
C TYR A 213 -13.39 -4.29 4.32
N TRP A 214 -13.20 -3.11 3.74
CA TRP A 214 -13.88 -2.71 2.52
C TRP A 214 -12.86 -2.33 1.44
N ASN A 215 -12.87 -3.09 0.36
CA ASN A 215 -12.05 -2.85 -0.81
C ASN A 215 -12.93 -2.31 -1.95
N LEU A 216 -12.68 -1.08 -2.37
CA LEU A 216 -13.38 -0.44 -3.48
C LEU A 216 -12.89 -0.94 -4.85
N SER A 217 -11.72 -1.57 -4.94
CA SER A 217 -11.21 -2.12 -6.20
C SER A 217 -12.10 -3.24 -6.72
N THR A 218 -12.74 -4.04 -5.84
CA THR A 218 -13.72 -5.07 -6.26
C THR A 218 -15.00 -4.46 -6.85
N LEU A 219 -15.23 -3.17 -6.60
CA LEU A 219 -16.38 -2.43 -7.12
C LEU A 219 -16.05 -1.64 -8.39
N ASN A 220 -14.81 -1.74 -8.90
CA ASN A 220 -14.28 -0.96 -10.02
C ASN A 220 -14.62 0.53 -9.91
N VAL A 221 -14.39 1.13 -8.73
CA VAL A 221 -14.68 2.56 -8.53
C VAL A 221 -13.80 3.42 -9.44
N GLU A 222 -14.44 4.33 -10.17
CA GLU A 222 -13.81 5.27 -11.09
C GLU A 222 -13.66 6.66 -10.42
N ALA A 223 -12.85 7.54 -11.02
CA ALA A 223 -12.70 8.92 -10.54
C ALA A 223 -14.07 9.63 -10.52
N GLU A 224 -14.27 10.51 -9.52
CA GLU A 224 -15.53 11.24 -9.24
C GLU A 224 -16.75 10.40 -8.82
N ASP A 225 -16.63 9.09 -8.64
CA ASP A 225 -17.70 8.28 -8.06
C ASP A 225 -17.99 8.71 -6.61
N GLU A 226 -19.28 8.81 -6.27
CA GLU A 226 -19.74 9.06 -4.91
C GLU A 226 -20.51 7.85 -4.37
N ILE A 227 -20.04 7.30 -3.25
CA ILE A 227 -20.60 6.11 -2.62
C ILE A 227 -21.03 6.46 -1.19
N GLU A 228 -22.33 6.33 -0.93
CA GLU A 228 -22.89 6.42 0.42
C GLU A 228 -22.82 5.03 1.07
N TYR A 229 -22.35 4.94 2.31
CA TYR A 229 -22.29 3.68 3.05
C TYR A 229 -22.71 3.86 4.51
N TYR A 230 -23.20 2.78 5.10
CA TYR A 230 -23.63 2.70 6.49
C TYR A 230 -23.72 1.24 6.96
N PHE A 231 -23.57 1.05 8.27
CA PHE A 231 -23.81 -0.24 8.91
C PHE A 231 -25.24 -0.30 9.44
N THR A 232 -25.83 -1.49 9.45
CA THR A 232 -27.13 -1.73 10.07
C THR A 232 -27.07 -2.99 10.90
N VAL A 233 -27.47 -2.88 12.16
CA VAL A 233 -27.59 -4.00 13.11
C VAL A 233 -29.06 -4.24 13.40
N TRP A 234 -29.42 -5.50 13.57
CA TRP A 234 -30.76 -5.92 13.97
C TRP A 234 -30.71 -6.68 15.29
N ASP A 235 -31.68 -6.39 16.17
CA ASP A 235 -31.91 -7.13 17.40
C ASP A 235 -32.54 -8.51 17.12
N ASN A 236 -32.81 -9.28 18.18
CA ASN A 236 -33.48 -10.57 18.12
C ASN A 236 -34.96 -10.52 18.55
N ASP A 237 -35.60 -9.34 18.55
CA ASP A 237 -36.99 -9.16 19.00
C ASP A 237 -37.97 -9.94 18.09
N ALA A 238 -38.53 -11.01 18.65
CA ALA A 238 -39.51 -11.86 17.98
C ALA A 238 -40.97 -11.39 18.18
N VAL A 239 -41.21 -10.41 19.05
CA VAL A 239 -42.54 -9.90 19.42
C VAL A 239 -42.99 -8.79 18.48
N ASN A 240 -42.13 -7.79 18.24
CA ASN A 240 -42.41 -6.68 17.31
C ASN A 240 -41.79 -6.90 15.91
N GLY A 241 -40.93 -7.91 15.78
CA GLY A 241 -40.06 -8.11 14.63
C GLY A 241 -38.73 -7.39 14.82
N ALA A 242 -37.66 -7.94 14.23
CA ALA A 242 -36.30 -7.48 14.51
C ALA A 242 -36.15 -5.98 14.24
N LYS A 243 -35.94 -5.19 15.29
CA LYS A 243 -35.74 -3.75 15.19
C LYS A 243 -34.31 -3.49 14.74
N SER A 244 -34.12 -2.40 13.99
CA SER A 244 -32.82 -2.08 13.40
C SER A 244 -32.32 -0.73 13.86
N ALA A 245 -31.01 -0.64 14.09
CA ALA A 245 -30.28 0.62 14.22
C ALA A 245 -29.21 0.72 13.14
N LYS A 246 -28.95 1.96 12.69
CA LYS A 246 -27.97 2.25 11.64
C LYS A 246 -27.00 3.32 12.09
N THR A 247 -25.77 3.24 11.58
CA THR A 247 -24.80 4.32 11.73
C THR A 247 -25.21 5.55 10.92
N ASN A 248 -24.57 6.69 11.19
CA ASN A 248 -24.66 7.86 10.31
C ASN A 248 -24.22 7.48 8.89
N VAL A 249 -24.97 7.94 7.89
CA VAL A 249 -24.64 7.71 6.48
C VAL A 249 -23.42 8.55 6.14
N SER A 250 -22.34 7.88 5.74
CA SER A 250 -21.11 8.52 5.33
C SER A 250 -20.96 8.44 3.81
N THR A 251 -20.30 9.42 3.22
CA THR A 251 -20.05 9.46 1.77
C THR A 251 -18.56 9.35 1.51
N TYR A 252 -18.17 8.40 0.68
CA TYR A 252 -16.87 8.37 0.03
C TYR A 252 -17.01 9.06 -1.33
N ARG A 253 -16.11 10.02 -1.61
CA ARG A 253 -15.98 10.65 -2.92
C ARG A 253 -14.62 10.28 -3.46
N ALA A 254 -14.57 9.54 -4.56
CA ALA A 254 -13.33 9.27 -5.26
C ALA A 254 -12.77 10.61 -5.77
N PRO A 255 -11.45 10.85 -5.61
CA PRO A 255 -10.84 12.07 -6.11
C PRO A 255 -11.01 12.16 -7.62
N SER A 256 -11.14 13.38 -8.12
CA SER A 256 -11.15 13.64 -9.56
C SER A 256 -9.75 13.45 -10.15
N LEU A 257 -9.64 13.20 -11.46
CA LEU A 257 -8.34 13.12 -12.13
C LEU A 257 -7.51 14.41 -11.96
N LYS A 258 -8.18 15.55 -11.83
CA LYS A 258 -7.54 16.85 -11.56
C LYS A 258 -7.00 16.95 -10.14
N GLU A 259 -7.78 16.56 -9.13
CA GLU A 259 -7.33 16.50 -7.74
C GLU A 259 -6.15 15.53 -7.57
N ILE A 260 -6.20 14.36 -8.21
CA ILE A 260 -5.08 13.40 -8.23
C ILE A 260 -3.84 14.05 -8.85
N LYS A 261 -3.99 14.75 -9.99
CA LYS A 261 -2.88 15.43 -10.66
C LYS A 261 -2.28 16.54 -9.78
N GLU A 262 -3.10 17.37 -9.15
CA GLU A 262 -2.64 18.44 -8.24
C GLU A 262 -1.91 17.88 -7.01
N GLU A 263 -2.43 16.79 -6.42
CA GLU A 263 -1.78 16.10 -5.29
C GLU A 263 -0.45 15.45 -5.71
N THR A 264 -0.43 14.85 -6.90
CA THR A 264 0.75 14.25 -7.53
C THR A 264 1.83 15.30 -7.77
N GLU A 265 1.45 16.47 -8.29
CA GLU A 265 2.36 17.56 -8.59
C GLU A 265 2.96 18.16 -7.32
N LYS A 266 2.11 18.42 -6.32
CA LYS A 266 2.58 18.87 -5.01
C LYS A 266 3.53 17.87 -4.37
N SER A 267 3.22 16.58 -4.46
CA SER A 267 4.11 15.53 -3.96
C SER A 267 5.42 15.48 -4.75
N ASN A 268 5.41 15.73 -6.06
CA ASN A 268 6.64 15.83 -6.88
C ASN A 268 7.52 16.98 -6.40
N GLU A 269 6.94 18.16 -6.17
CA GLU A 269 7.68 19.31 -5.65
C GLU A 269 8.28 19.02 -4.27
N GLU A 270 7.51 18.39 -3.37
CA GLU A 270 8.02 17.99 -2.04
C GLU A 270 9.20 17.03 -2.16
N ILE A 271 9.13 16.05 -3.06
CA ILE A 271 10.18 15.05 -3.29
C ILE A 271 11.44 15.70 -3.92
N LYS A 272 11.28 16.54 -4.95
CA LYS A 272 12.39 17.31 -5.54
C LYS A 272 13.11 18.17 -4.52
N ASN A 273 12.36 18.92 -3.72
CA ASN A 273 12.92 19.77 -2.68
C ASN A 273 13.63 18.94 -1.60
N ALA A 274 13.11 17.75 -1.27
CA ALA A 274 13.76 16.85 -0.33
C ALA A 274 15.09 16.32 -0.88
N PHE A 275 15.15 15.87 -2.14
CA PHE A 275 16.41 15.43 -2.75
C PHE A 275 17.43 16.56 -2.92
N ALA A 276 17.02 17.75 -3.39
CA ALA A 276 17.89 18.91 -3.49
C ALA A 276 18.41 19.35 -2.11
N GLY A 277 17.54 19.30 -1.09
CA GLY A 277 17.89 19.56 0.31
C GLY A 277 18.91 18.53 0.83
N ALA A 278 18.66 17.25 0.59
CA ALA A 278 19.54 16.15 0.98
C ALA A 278 20.92 16.25 0.31
N GLN A 279 20.97 16.56 -0.98
CA GLN A 279 22.21 16.84 -1.71
C GLN A 279 22.99 18.00 -1.06
N SER A 280 22.30 19.13 -0.78
CA SER A 280 22.94 20.29 -0.15
C SER A 280 23.46 20.00 1.26
N GLU A 281 22.70 19.25 2.07
CA GLU A 281 23.11 18.77 3.38
C GLU A 281 24.32 17.84 3.26
N ALA A 282 24.31 16.93 2.28
CA ALA A 282 25.41 16.01 2.03
C ALA A 282 26.72 16.74 1.68
N THR A 283 26.66 17.75 0.81
CA THR A 283 27.81 18.60 0.47
C THR A 283 28.32 19.44 1.66
N LYS A 284 27.43 19.85 2.57
CA LYS A 284 27.84 20.54 3.80
C LYS A 284 28.58 19.58 4.73
N LEU A 285 28.06 18.38 4.93
CA LEU A 285 28.71 17.33 5.72
C LEU A 285 30.09 16.99 5.15
N GLU A 286 30.23 16.85 3.83
CA GLU A 286 31.54 16.65 3.19
C GLU A 286 32.55 17.75 3.58
N LYS A 287 32.15 19.02 3.55
CA LYS A 287 33.02 20.14 3.96
C LYS A 287 33.37 20.08 5.45
N GLU A 288 32.43 19.64 6.29
CA GLU A 288 32.66 19.48 7.72
C GLU A 288 33.62 18.32 8.00
N ILE A 289 33.50 17.19 7.30
CA ILE A 289 34.42 16.05 7.36
C ILE A 289 35.85 16.50 7.01
N ASN A 290 36.02 17.17 5.88
CA ASN A 290 37.33 17.74 5.47
C ASN A 290 37.92 18.68 6.55
N SER A 291 37.07 19.44 7.25
CA SER A 291 37.50 20.31 8.36
C SER A 291 37.98 19.51 9.57
N ILE A 292 37.36 18.34 9.84
CA ILE A 292 37.71 17.44 10.91
C ILE A 292 39.00 16.69 10.56
N GLU A 293 39.16 16.18 9.34
CA GLU A 293 40.41 15.55 8.87
C GLU A 293 41.62 16.48 9.04
N LYS A 294 41.48 17.75 8.66
CA LYS A 294 42.53 18.75 8.86
C LYS A 294 42.83 18.97 10.36
N MET A 295 41.79 19.05 11.18
CA MET A 295 41.94 19.19 12.64
C MET A 295 42.62 17.97 13.26
N LEU A 296 42.26 16.75 12.83
CA LEU A 296 42.91 15.51 13.22
C LEU A 296 44.38 15.55 12.83
N THR A 297 44.71 16.00 11.62
CA THR A 297 46.11 16.12 11.18
C THR A 297 46.92 17.07 12.07
N GLU A 298 46.34 18.21 12.46
CA GLU A 298 47.03 19.26 13.24
C GLU A 298 47.15 18.95 14.74
N LYS A 299 46.15 18.33 15.36
CA LYS A 299 46.11 18.06 16.81
C LYS A 299 46.73 16.72 17.18
N LYS A 300 47.47 16.67 18.30
CA LYS A 300 48.01 15.41 18.84
C LYS A 300 47.00 14.59 19.64
N ASN A 301 46.10 15.24 20.38
CA ASN A 301 45.09 14.61 21.21
C ASN A 301 43.74 15.31 20.99
N LEU A 302 42.65 14.55 21.04
CA LEU A 302 41.30 15.07 20.93
C LEU A 302 40.80 15.59 22.28
N ASP A 303 40.30 16.82 22.30
CA ASP A 303 39.60 17.36 23.45
C ASP A 303 38.10 17.03 23.41
N TRP A 304 37.37 17.34 24.48
CA TRP A 304 35.93 17.04 24.54
C TRP A 304 35.12 17.77 23.45
N ASN A 305 35.52 18.99 23.07
CA ASN A 305 34.84 19.74 22.01
C ASN A 305 35.07 19.09 20.65
N ASP A 306 36.28 18.59 20.38
CA ASP A 306 36.59 17.85 19.15
C ASP A 306 35.72 16.59 19.03
N LYS A 307 35.60 15.84 20.14
CA LYS A 307 34.73 14.65 20.19
C LYS A 307 33.27 15.01 19.97
N LYS A 308 32.79 16.10 20.58
CA LYS A 308 31.43 16.56 20.40
C LYS A 308 31.16 16.96 18.94
N LYS A 309 32.11 17.60 18.27
CA LYS A 309 31.99 17.97 16.85
C LYS A 309 31.86 16.75 15.93
N ILE A 310 32.62 15.69 16.19
CA ILE A 310 32.51 14.42 15.44
C ILE A 310 31.16 13.75 15.73
N GLN A 311 30.71 13.75 16.99
CA GLN A 311 29.40 13.21 17.35
C GLN A 311 28.25 13.96 16.67
N ASP A 312 28.29 15.31 16.68
CA ASP A 312 27.27 16.13 16.03
C ASP A 312 27.18 15.86 14.53
N LEU A 313 28.33 15.61 13.88
CA LEU A 313 28.40 15.24 12.47
C LEU A 313 27.76 13.88 12.19
N LEU A 314 28.01 12.87 13.04
CA LEU A 314 27.34 11.57 12.94
C LEU A 314 25.83 11.64 13.19
N ASP A 315 25.41 12.50 14.12
CA ASP A 315 23.99 12.72 14.40
C ASP A 315 23.30 13.41 13.20
N GLN A 316 23.96 14.40 12.58
CA GLN A 316 23.47 15.02 11.34
C GLN A 316 23.38 14.05 10.17
N GLN A 317 24.33 13.12 10.01
CA GLN A 317 24.25 12.07 9.00
C GLN A 317 23.03 11.17 9.20
N LYS A 318 22.73 10.77 10.44
CA LYS A 318 21.54 9.97 10.75
C LYS A 318 20.24 10.71 10.44
N GLU A 319 20.17 12.00 10.77
CA GLU A 319 19.02 12.83 10.40
C GLU A 319 18.84 12.92 8.88
N LEU A 320 19.95 13.01 8.13
CA LEU A 320 19.93 13.01 6.67
C LEU A 320 19.39 11.67 6.13
N GLU A 321 19.88 10.54 6.63
CA GLU A 321 19.39 9.19 6.26
C GLU A 321 17.89 9.03 6.52
N GLU A 322 17.39 9.48 7.68
CA GLU A 322 15.96 9.43 7.99
C GLU A 322 15.13 10.31 7.04
N LYS A 323 15.61 11.52 6.71
CA LYS A 323 14.92 12.40 5.74
C LYS A 323 14.85 11.77 4.36
N ILE A 324 15.96 11.20 3.89
CA ILE A 324 16.04 10.47 2.61
C ILE A 324 15.01 9.34 2.61
N LYS A 325 15.05 8.45 3.62
CA LYS A 325 14.13 7.32 3.76
C LYS A 325 12.66 7.74 3.77
N ASN A 326 12.31 8.76 4.54
CA ASN A 326 10.95 9.27 4.58
C ASN A 326 10.49 9.83 3.22
N SER A 327 11.41 10.42 2.44
CA SER A 327 11.11 10.96 1.11
C SER A 327 10.90 9.85 0.08
N ILE A 328 11.69 8.77 0.21
CA ILE A 328 11.55 7.53 -0.56
C ILE A 328 10.20 6.86 -0.28
N ASP A 329 9.87 6.64 1.00
CA ASP A 329 8.62 6.00 1.40
C ASP A 329 7.41 6.80 0.92
N LYS A 330 7.49 8.14 0.98
CA LYS A 330 6.45 9.02 0.42
C LYS A 330 6.32 8.89 -1.10
N ASN A 331 7.43 8.82 -1.83
CA ASN A 331 7.40 8.63 -3.28
C ASN A 331 6.75 7.28 -3.67
N LEU A 332 7.11 6.22 -2.94
CA LEU A 332 6.51 4.89 -3.11
C LEU A 332 5.00 4.92 -2.82
N GLU A 333 4.60 5.49 -1.69
CA GLU A 333 3.19 5.62 -1.30
C GLU A 333 2.40 6.40 -2.35
N LYS A 334 2.97 7.49 -2.86
CA LYS A 334 2.38 8.31 -3.91
C LYS A 334 2.17 7.50 -5.19
N ASN A 335 3.21 6.83 -5.70
CA ASN A 335 3.12 6.08 -6.95
C ASN A 335 2.10 4.94 -6.85
N LEU A 336 2.10 4.20 -5.73
CA LEU A 336 1.12 3.14 -5.49
C LEU A 336 -0.33 3.66 -5.49
N LYS A 337 -0.58 4.85 -4.91
CA LYS A 337 -1.91 5.48 -4.93
C LYS A 337 -2.32 5.93 -6.33
N GLU A 338 -1.38 6.42 -7.11
CA GLU A 338 -1.63 6.91 -8.46
C GLU A 338 -1.96 5.76 -9.43
N ASP A 339 -1.22 4.65 -9.32
CA ASP A 339 -1.42 3.42 -10.07
C ASP A 339 -2.83 2.83 -9.89
N GLU A 340 -3.50 3.12 -8.76
CA GLU A 340 -4.85 2.63 -8.53
C GLU A 340 -5.87 3.23 -9.52
N PHE A 341 -5.63 4.43 -10.05
CA PHE A 341 -6.59 5.15 -10.89
C PHE A 341 -6.19 5.19 -12.37
N LYS A 342 -4.91 4.96 -12.71
CA LYS A 342 -4.43 4.88 -14.08
C LYS A 342 -3.44 3.73 -14.28
N PRO A 343 -3.62 2.86 -15.29
CA PRO A 343 -2.60 1.91 -15.67
C PRO A 343 -1.40 2.66 -16.26
N VAL A 344 -0.21 2.40 -15.71
CA VAL A 344 1.04 3.03 -16.12
C VAL A 344 1.78 2.13 -17.14
N ASP A 345 2.56 2.74 -18.03
CA ASP A 345 3.35 2.03 -19.05
C ASP A 345 4.46 1.18 -18.39
N GLU A 346 4.75 0.01 -18.98
CA GLU A 346 5.75 -0.96 -18.50
C GLU A 346 7.16 -0.35 -18.46
N TYR A 347 7.46 0.56 -19.38
CA TYR A 347 8.73 1.32 -19.40
C TYR A 347 8.89 2.24 -18.17
N PHE A 348 7.82 2.91 -17.75
CA PHE A 348 7.85 3.79 -16.58
C PHE A 348 8.03 2.99 -15.29
N ILE A 349 7.42 1.80 -15.21
CA ILE A 349 7.60 0.88 -14.07
C ILE A 349 9.06 0.42 -13.94
N GLU A 350 9.77 0.20 -15.05
CA GLU A 350 11.19 -0.20 -15.01
C GLU A 350 12.08 0.92 -14.45
N LYS A 351 11.96 2.16 -14.94
CA LYS A 351 12.71 3.30 -14.40
C LYS A 351 12.32 3.63 -12.96
N GLN A 352 11.07 3.40 -12.57
CA GLN A 352 10.64 3.56 -11.18
C GLN A 352 11.32 2.52 -10.26
N LYS A 353 11.40 1.25 -10.66
CA LYS A 353 12.15 0.23 -9.92
C LYS A 353 13.63 0.53 -9.82
N GLU A 354 14.17 1.19 -10.84
CA GLU A 354 15.55 1.63 -10.83
C GLU A 354 15.78 2.74 -9.81
N LEU A 355 14.88 3.73 -9.75
CA LEU A 355 14.87 4.72 -8.68
C LEU A 355 14.77 4.04 -7.30
N GLU A 356 13.89 3.05 -7.12
CA GLU A 356 13.78 2.25 -5.89
C GLU A 356 15.07 1.51 -5.56
N LYS A 357 15.78 0.98 -6.56
CA LYS A 357 17.06 0.30 -6.36
C LYS A 357 18.15 1.27 -5.92
N LEU A 358 18.22 2.47 -6.52
CA LEU A 358 19.13 3.53 -6.08
C LEU A 358 18.85 3.93 -4.63
N MET A 359 17.57 4.01 -4.27
CA MET A 359 17.12 4.34 -2.93
C MET A 359 17.53 3.30 -1.88
N ASP A 360 17.55 2.02 -2.24
CA ASP A 360 18.05 0.94 -1.38
C ASP A 360 19.59 0.94 -1.27
N GLU A 361 20.30 1.33 -2.32
CA GLU A 361 21.77 1.36 -2.37
C GLU A 361 22.37 2.56 -1.60
N VAL A 362 21.66 3.68 -1.56
CA VAL A 362 22.03 4.91 -0.84
C VAL A 362 22.07 4.75 0.68
N LEU A 363 21.37 3.77 1.25
CA LEU A 363 21.28 3.49 2.69
C LEU A 363 21.98 2.17 3.05
N ASP A 364 23.19 1.99 2.54
CA ASP A 364 23.90 0.73 2.65
C ASP A 364 24.42 0.44 4.07
N GLU A 365 24.65 -0.84 4.36
CA GLU A 365 25.06 -1.29 5.69
C GLU A 365 26.52 -0.93 5.98
N GLU A 366 27.38 -0.72 4.97
CA GLU A 366 28.79 -0.39 5.16
C GLU A 366 28.93 1.01 5.77
N THR A 367 28.11 1.98 5.33
CA THR A 367 28.09 3.34 5.91
C THR A 367 27.68 3.31 7.39
N LYS A 368 26.72 2.44 7.79
CA LYS A 368 26.35 2.26 9.20
C LYS A 368 27.46 1.63 10.02
N GLU A 369 28.09 0.58 9.50
CA GLU A 369 29.25 -0.06 10.15
C GLU A 369 30.40 0.93 10.33
N LEU A 370 30.63 1.80 9.34
CA LEU A 370 31.64 2.85 9.40
C LEU A 370 31.30 3.91 10.47
N MET A 371 30.04 4.34 10.58
CA MET A 371 29.62 5.22 11.67
C MET A 371 29.83 4.59 13.06
N GLU A 372 29.51 3.30 13.23
CA GLU A 372 29.77 2.57 14.48
C GLU A 372 31.26 2.45 14.78
N LYS A 373 32.09 2.19 13.75
CA LYS A 373 33.55 2.15 13.85
C LYS A 373 34.08 3.51 14.31
N ILE A 374 33.62 4.61 13.73
CA ILE A 374 33.99 5.97 14.13
C ILE A 374 33.60 6.22 15.60
N GLN A 375 32.39 5.85 16.03
CA GLN A 375 31.96 5.99 17.43
C GLN A 375 32.87 5.23 18.40
N LYS A 376 33.20 3.96 18.10
CA LYS A 376 34.10 3.15 18.93
C LYS A 376 35.50 3.76 18.99
N LEU A 377 36.05 4.20 17.85
CA LEU A 377 37.38 4.83 17.79
C LEU A 377 37.42 6.16 18.56
N LEU A 378 36.31 6.89 18.59
CA LEU A 378 36.16 8.12 19.35
C LEU A 378 36.15 7.88 20.87
N GLU A 379 35.50 6.81 21.32
CA GLU A 379 35.50 6.35 22.72
C GLU A 379 36.88 5.85 23.16
N GLU A 380 37.51 5.01 22.33
CA GLU A 380 38.84 4.43 22.55
C GLU A 380 39.98 5.45 22.38
N ASN A 381 39.67 6.65 21.86
CA ASN A 381 40.62 7.75 21.64
C ASN A 381 41.77 7.38 20.68
N LYS A 382 41.48 6.51 19.70
CA LYS A 382 42.44 6.02 18.71
C LYS A 382 42.48 6.94 17.49
N LYS A 383 43.31 7.98 17.59
CA LYS A 383 43.38 9.05 16.59
C LYS A 383 43.78 8.58 15.18
N ASP A 384 44.81 7.75 15.07
CA ASP A 384 45.34 7.35 13.76
C ASP A 384 44.32 6.49 12.98
N GLU A 385 43.72 5.51 13.64
CA GLU A 385 42.62 4.70 13.09
C GLU A 385 41.36 5.55 12.79
N LEU A 386 41.09 6.58 13.62
CA LEU A 386 39.99 7.50 13.39
C LEU A 386 40.22 8.37 12.15
N GLN A 387 41.47 8.76 11.87
CA GLN A 387 41.78 9.53 10.67
C GLN A 387 41.49 8.70 9.41
N GLU A 388 41.92 7.44 9.36
CA GLU A 388 41.60 6.52 8.26
C GLU A 388 40.08 6.32 8.11
N ALA A 389 39.36 6.12 9.21
CA ALA A 389 37.90 5.96 9.18
C ALA A 389 37.16 7.24 8.72
N MET A 390 37.70 8.43 9.03
CA MET A 390 37.13 9.70 8.56
C MET A 390 37.37 9.92 7.06
N GLU A 391 38.52 9.48 6.52
CA GLU A 391 38.80 9.50 5.08
C GLU A 391 37.84 8.57 4.32
N GLU A 392 37.63 7.35 4.81
CA GLU A 392 36.61 6.41 4.30
C GLU A 392 35.22 7.07 4.34
N PHE A 393 34.89 7.79 5.42
CA PHE A 393 33.60 8.44 5.59
C PHE A 393 33.42 9.66 4.67
N SER A 394 34.48 10.43 4.43
CA SER A 394 34.47 11.52 3.44
C SER A 394 34.18 10.99 2.05
N PHE A 395 34.75 9.83 1.71
CA PHE A 395 34.54 9.20 0.43
C PHE A 395 33.07 8.75 0.25
N SER A 396 32.53 8.01 1.23
CA SER A 396 31.11 7.62 1.26
C SER A 396 30.18 8.83 1.14
N GLN A 397 30.47 9.93 1.85
CA GLN A 397 29.64 11.14 1.79
C GLN A 397 29.64 11.81 0.40
N LYS A 398 30.78 11.76 -0.29
CA LYS A 398 30.91 12.28 -1.66
C LYS A 398 30.12 11.42 -2.65
N GLU A 399 30.12 10.09 -2.48
CA GLU A 399 29.24 9.20 -3.26
C GLU A 399 27.76 9.48 -2.98
N LEU A 400 27.37 9.58 -1.72
CA LEU A 400 25.99 9.90 -1.34
C LEU A 400 25.50 11.21 -1.99
N SER A 401 26.30 12.27 -1.92
CA SER A 401 25.95 13.55 -2.56
C SER A 401 25.78 13.44 -4.07
N LYS A 402 26.62 12.61 -4.72
CA LYS A 402 26.57 12.34 -6.16
C LYS A 402 25.34 11.50 -6.54
N GLU A 403 24.97 10.53 -5.72
CA GLU A 403 23.78 9.69 -5.92
C GLU A 403 22.48 10.47 -5.71
N MET A 404 22.43 11.40 -4.74
CA MET A 404 21.29 12.31 -4.56
C MET A 404 21.05 13.19 -5.78
N ASP A 405 22.11 13.78 -6.31
CA ASP A 405 22.07 14.61 -7.52
C ASP A 405 21.53 13.83 -8.72
N ARG A 406 21.98 12.60 -8.87
CA ARG A 406 21.48 11.69 -9.89
C ARG A 406 20.01 11.34 -9.70
N MET A 407 19.60 10.96 -8.49
CA MET A 407 18.21 10.61 -8.21
C MET A 407 17.29 11.80 -8.49
N LEU A 408 17.73 13.02 -8.19
CA LEU A 408 17.03 14.25 -8.53
C LEU A 408 16.86 14.40 -10.06
N GLU A 409 17.94 14.24 -10.84
CA GLU A 409 17.87 14.33 -12.31
C GLU A 409 16.99 13.23 -12.92
N LEU A 410 17.13 11.97 -12.48
CA LEU A 410 16.29 10.86 -12.95
C LEU A 410 14.82 11.11 -12.61
N PHE A 411 14.53 11.65 -11.42
CA PHE A 411 13.18 11.99 -11.01
C PHE A 411 12.57 13.10 -11.87
N LYS A 412 13.35 14.15 -12.21
CA LYS A 412 12.92 15.20 -13.13
C LYS A 412 12.64 14.65 -14.54
N GLU A 413 13.53 13.79 -15.06
CA GLU A 413 13.37 13.16 -16.37
C GLU A 413 12.10 12.31 -16.41
N LEU A 414 11.87 11.49 -15.38
CA LEU A 414 10.66 10.68 -15.23
C LEU A 414 9.39 11.52 -15.21
N GLU A 415 9.42 12.65 -14.50
CA GLU A 415 8.28 13.55 -14.44
C GLU A 415 8.00 14.21 -15.79
N LEU A 416 9.04 14.62 -16.52
CA LEU A 416 8.91 15.17 -17.87
C LEU A 416 8.33 14.14 -18.83
N GLU A 417 8.92 12.93 -18.90
CA GLU A 417 8.45 11.84 -19.76
C GLU A 417 6.99 11.48 -19.47
N LYS A 418 6.61 11.40 -18.20
CA LYS A 418 5.23 11.15 -17.78
C LYS A 418 4.30 12.26 -18.24
N LYS A 419 4.68 13.52 -18.02
CA LYS A 419 3.86 14.68 -18.40
C LYS A 419 3.68 14.73 -19.92
N LEU A 420 4.73 14.41 -20.68
CA LEU A 420 4.71 14.34 -22.13
C LEU A 420 3.73 13.25 -22.61
N ASN A 421 3.81 12.03 -22.06
CA ASN A 421 2.88 10.94 -22.39
C ASN A 421 1.43 11.26 -22.01
N GLU A 422 1.19 11.82 -20.81
CA GLU A 422 -0.16 12.23 -20.41
C GLU A 422 -0.73 13.31 -21.34
N THR A 423 0.10 14.22 -21.81
CA THR A 423 -0.31 15.29 -22.74
C THR A 423 -0.61 14.73 -24.13
N ILE A 424 0.21 13.78 -24.62
CA ILE A 424 -0.06 13.03 -25.85
C ILE A 424 -1.40 12.30 -25.76
N ASP A 425 -1.67 11.60 -24.67
CA ASP A 425 -2.92 10.85 -24.49
C ASP A 425 -4.13 11.79 -24.43
N LYS A 426 -4.00 12.93 -23.73
CA LYS A 426 -5.05 13.97 -23.72
C LYS A 426 -5.31 14.56 -25.10
N LEU A 427 -4.26 14.86 -25.88
CA LEU A 427 -4.41 15.34 -27.25
C LEU A 427 -5.14 14.32 -28.13
N ASN A 428 -4.80 13.04 -28.01
CA ASN A 428 -5.49 11.97 -28.74
C ASN A 428 -6.95 11.82 -28.32
N ASP A 429 -7.24 11.90 -27.02
CA ASP A 429 -8.60 11.83 -26.49
C ASP A 429 -9.43 13.06 -26.91
N LEU A 430 -8.84 14.25 -26.89
CA LEU A 430 -9.47 15.49 -27.36
C LEU A 430 -9.73 15.45 -28.86
N ALA A 431 -8.75 15.05 -29.67
CA ALA A 431 -8.92 14.85 -31.10
C ALA A 431 -10.10 13.89 -31.40
N LYS A 432 -10.20 12.80 -30.64
CA LYS A 432 -11.31 11.85 -30.79
C LYS A 432 -12.65 12.45 -30.38
N LYS A 433 -12.74 13.16 -29.25
CA LYS A 433 -13.98 13.83 -28.82
C LYS A 433 -14.42 14.92 -29.79
N GLU A 434 -13.47 15.69 -30.31
CA GLU A 434 -13.70 16.75 -31.31
C GLU A 434 -14.21 16.15 -32.62
N LYS A 435 -13.63 15.03 -33.07
CA LYS A 435 -14.10 14.28 -34.24
C LYS A 435 -15.50 13.70 -34.03
N ASP A 436 -15.78 13.12 -32.87
CA ASP A 436 -17.13 12.63 -32.52
C ASP A 436 -18.17 13.78 -32.50
N LEU A 437 -17.77 14.98 -32.06
CA LEU A 437 -18.60 16.18 -32.08
C LEU A 437 -18.82 16.73 -33.50
N ALA A 438 -17.78 16.68 -34.35
CA ALA A 438 -17.87 17.01 -35.77
C ALA A 438 -18.94 16.14 -36.46
N ASP A 439 -18.84 14.82 -36.29
CA ASP A 439 -19.79 13.85 -36.85
C ASP A 439 -21.24 14.09 -36.38
N LYS A 440 -21.44 14.38 -35.09
CA LYS A 440 -22.78 14.74 -34.55
C LYS A 440 -23.31 16.03 -35.18
N THR A 441 -22.44 17.02 -35.37
CA THR A 441 -22.79 18.34 -35.90
C THR A 441 -23.19 18.25 -37.36
N ASP A 442 -22.44 17.50 -38.18
CA ASP A 442 -22.76 17.26 -39.61
C ASP A 442 -24.07 16.49 -39.77
N GLN A 443 -24.29 15.46 -38.95
CA GLN A 443 -25.54 14.67 -38.93
C GLN A 443 -26.75 15.42 -38.33
N LYS A 444 -26.56 16.67 -37.86
CA LYS A 444 -27.59 17.50 -37.19
C LYS A 444 -28.24 16.80 -35.99
N LYS A 445 -27.47 15.98 -35.26
CA LYS A 445 -27.93 15.29 -34.05
C LYS A 445 -27.61 16.15 -32.82
N GLY A 446 -28.65 16.72 -32.21
CA GLY A 446 -28.55 17.56 -31.00
C GLY A 446 -29.07 18.99 -31.24
N SER A 447 -29.37 19.70 -30.17
CA SER A 447 -29.72 21.12 -30.25
C SER A 447 -28.47 21.99 -30.43
N LYS A 448 -28.62 23.18 -31.04
CA LYS A 448 -27.49 24.13 -31.19
C LYS A 448 -26.86 24.53 -29.85
N GLU A 449 -27.67 24.58 -28.80
CA GLU A 449 -27.22 24.95 -27.45
C GLU A 449 -26.40 23.82 -26.82
N GLU A 450 -26.78 22.56 -27.02
CA GLU A 450 -26.00 21.40 -26.57
C GLU A 450 -24.67 21.27 -27.31
N LEU A 451 -24.68 21.37 -28.65
CA LEU A 451 -23.45 21.27 -29.46
C LEU A 451 -22.45 22.38 -29.11
N LYS A 452 -22.95 23.61 -28.90
CA LYS A 452 -22.10 24.71 -28.44
C LYS A 452 -21.54 24.45 -27.05
N ALA A 453 -22.34 23.94 -26.12
CA ALA A 453 -21.86 23.62 -24.78
C ALA A 453 -20.83 22.49 -24.76
N GLU A 454 -20.95 21.48 -25.64
CA GLU A 454 -19.92 20.45 -25.84
C GLU A 454 -18.63 21.08 -26.42
N GLN A 455 -18.73 21.95 -27.44
CA GLN A 455 -17.56 22.62 -28.03
C GLN A 455 -16.79 23.50 -27.02
N GLU A 456 -17.50 24.30 -26.23
CA GLU A 456 -16.85 25.17 -25.23
C GLU A 456 -16.13 24.33 -24.16
N LYS A 457 -16.65 23.16 -23.78
CA LYS A 457 -15.96 22.24 -22.86
C LYS A 457 -14.68 21.69 -23.47
N LEU A 458 -14.70 21.28 -24.74
CA LEU A 458 -13.49 20.79 -25.42
C LEU A 458 -12.43 21.90 -25.51
N LYS A 459 -12.86 23.15 -25.74
CA LYS A 459 -11.96 24.31 -25.71
C LYS A 459 -11.35 24.53 -24.34
N GLU A 460 -12.14 24.42 -23.26
CA GLU A 460 -11.62 24.48 -21.89
C GLU A 460 -10.61 23.37 -21.60
N GLU A 461 -10.89 22.13 -22.01
CA GLU A 461 -9.95 21.00 -21.88
C GLU A 461 -8.66 21.24 -22.70
N PHE A 462 -8.75 21.84 -23.89
CA PHE A 462 -7.58 22.19 -24.71
C PHE A 462 -6.73 23.32 -24.10
N GLU A 463 -7.34 24.31 -23.45
CA GLU A 463 -6.61 25.32 -22.67
C GLU A 463 -5.84 24.70 -21.49
N GLU A 464 -6.31 23.59 -20.91
CA GLU A 464 -5.52 22.81 -19.95
C GLU A 464 -4.33 22.10 -20.61
N VAL A 465 -4.48 21.62 -21.86
CA VAL A 465 -3.38 21.02 -22.62
C VAL A 465 -2.29 22.04 -22.95
N LYS A 466 -2.63 23.28 -23.34
CA LYS A 466 -1.63 24.33 -23.55
C LYS A 466 -0.78 24.61 -22.31
N LYS A 467 -1.45 24.67 -21.14
CA LYS A 467 -0.74 24.81 -19.86
C LYS A 467 0.18 23.62 -19.58
N ASP A 468 -0.26 22.41 -19.95
CA ASP A 468 0.56 21.21 -19.82
C ASP A 468 1.77 21.24 -20.75
N ILE A 469 1.65 21.79 -21.97
CA ILE A 469 2.78 21.98 -22.89
C ILE A 469 3.76 23.05 -22.38
N GLU A 470 3.25 24.17 -21.83
CA GLU A 470 4.10 25.19 -21.20
C GLU A 470 4.86 24.64 -19.98
N ASP A 471 4.20 23.82 -19.17
CA ASP A 471 4.80 23.11 -18.04
C ASP A 471 5.86 22.09 -18.50
N ILE A 472 5.60 21.34 -19.57
CA ILE A 472 6.60 20.45 -20.20
C ILE A 472 7.84 21.25 -20.61
N LYS A 473 7.66 22.42 -21.21
CA LYS A 473 8.78 23.29 -21.61
C LYS A 473 9.60 23.75 -20.40
N GLN A 474 8.95 24.20 -19.33
CA GLN A 474 9.63 24.60 -18.10
C GLN A 474 10.39 23.43 -17.46
N LYS A 475 9.75 22.25 -17.34
CA LYS A 475 10.39 21.04 -16.80
C LYS A 475 11.56 20.56 -17.63
N ASN A 476 11.48 20.72 -18.96
CA ASN A 476 12.57 20.40 -19.87
C ASN A 476 13.77 21.35 -19.69
N ASP A 477 13.50 22.65 -19.51
CA ASP A 477 14.53 23.65 -19.25
C ASP A 477 15.22 23.47 -17.88
N ASP A 478 14.52 22.86 -16.90
CA ASP A 478 15.02 22.55 -15.55
C ASP A 478 15.94 21.30 -15.48
N LEU A 479 16.04 20.53 -16.56
CA LEU A 479 16.95 19.37 -16.67
C LEU A 479 18.39 19.82 -16.90
N GLU A 480 19.37 19.08 -16.37
CA GLU A 480 20.78 19.30 -16.71
C GLU A 480 21.06 19.09 -18.21
N SER A 481 20.30 18.20 -18.85
CA SER A 481 20.36 17.91 -20.29
C SER A 481 18.95 17.92 -20.88
N PRO A 482 18.46 19.09 -21.35
CA PRO A 482 17.14 19.22 -21.94
C PRO A 482 16.96 18.35 -23.19
N MET A 483 15.77 17.79 -23.38
CA MET A 483 15.35 17.13 -24.61
C MET A 483 15.16 18.17 -25.74
N ASP A 484 15.49 17.81 -26.98
CA ASP A 484 15.25 18.67 -28.14
C ASP A 484 13.77 18.63 -28.54
N LEU A 485 12.97 19.43 -27.84
CA LEU A 485 11.53 19.57 -28.07
C LEU A 485 11.27 20.84 -28.87
N LYS A 486 10.55 20.73 -30.00
CA LYS A 486 10.20 21.91 -30.80
C LYS A 486 9.08 22.69 -30.12
N ASP A 487 9.10 24.01 -30.31
CA ASP A 487 8.04 24.88 -29.81
C ASP A 487 6.71 24.58 -30.52
N LYS A 488 5.67 24.23 -29.76
CA LYS A 488 4.35 23.84 -30.26
C LYS A 488 3.36 25.00 -30.36
N LYS A 489 3.78 26.21 -30.00
CA LYS A 489 2.91 27.40 -29.93
C LYS A 489 2.16 27.71 -31.24
N GLU A 490 2.79 27.51 -32.39
CA GLU A 490 2.13 27.73 -33.68
C GLU A 490 0.99 26.72 -33.92
N GLN A 491 1.19 25.45 -33.56
CA GLN A 491 0.15 24.41 -33.67
C GLN A 491 -0.96 24.64 -32.62
N GLU A 492 -0.61 25.04 -31.40
CA GLU A 492 -1.58 25.41 -30.36
C GLU A 492 -2.51 26.55 -30.82
N ASP A 493 -1.94 27.58 -31.43
CA ASP A 493 -2.70 28.73 -31.94
C ASP A 493 -3.64 28.31 -33.10
N LYS A 494 -3.16 27.45 -34.01
CA LYS A 494 -3.98 26.89 -35.11
C LYS A 494 -5.17 26.08 -34.60
N VAL A 495 -4.94 25.14 -33.67
CA VAL A 495 -6.03 24.35 -33.06
C VAL A 495 -7.04 25.29 -32.40
N SER A 496 -6.58 26.30 -31.66
CA SER A 496 -7.46 27.26 -30.98
C SER A 496 -8.31 28.07 -31.95
N GLU A 497 -7.72 28.53 -33.05
CA GLU A 497 -8.43 29.24 -34.11
C GLU A 497 -9.51 28.35 -34.73
N LYS A 498 -9.16 27.10 -35.09
CA LYS A 498 -10.09 26.13 -35.68
C LYS A 498 -11.24 25.76 -34.75
N MET A 499 -10.98 25.53 -33.47
CA MET A 499 -12.02 25.27 -32.46
C MET A 499 -12.95 26.50 -32.27
N GLN A 500 -12.39 27.71 -32.31
CA GLN A 500 -13.17 28.95 -32.24
C GLN A 500 -14.05 29.13 -33.48
N GLU A 501 -13.50 28.86 -34.67
CA GLU A 501 -14.26 28.85 -35.92
C GLU A 501 -15.42 27.86 -35.85
N GLY A 502 -15.18 26.64 -35.35
CA GLY A 502 -16.22 25.62 -35.10
C GLY A 502 -17.37 26.16 -34.25
N SER A 503 -17.08 26.75 -33.08
CA SER A 503 -18.09 27.35 -32.19
C SER A 503 -18.87 28.48 -32.88
N ASP A 504 -18.18 29.35 -33.61
CA ASP A 504 -18.80 30.46 -34.36
C ASP A 504 -19.71 29.98 -35.50
N GLN A 505 -19.32 28.92 -36.21
CA GLN A 505 -20.14 28.33 -37.28
C GLN A 505 -21.37 27.61 -36.73
N ILE A 506 -21.28 26.96 -35.56
CA ILE A 506 -22.45 26.41 -34.83
C ILE A 506 -23.47 27.53 -34.55
N GLN A 507 -23.00 28.67 -34.01
CA GLN A 507 -23.87 29.81 -33.72
C GLN A 507 -24.56 30.35 -34.98
N LYS A 508 -23.81 30.45 -36.08
CA LYS A 508 -24.31 30.86 -37.39
C LYS A 508 -25.20 29.80 -38.07
N GLY A 509 -25.34 28.60 -37.48
CA GLY A 509 -26.14 27.49 -38.00
C GLY A 509 -25.57 26.83 -39.25
N LYS A 510 -24.26 26.97 -39.49
CA LYS A 510 -23.55 26.40 -40.64
C LYS A 510 -22.87 25.09 -40.23
N ASN A 511 -23.68 24.08 -39.94
CA ASN A 511 -23.22 22.81 -39.36
C ASN A 511 -22.10 22.12 -40.17
N ASN A 512 -22.20 22.05 -41.50
CA ASN A 512 -21.17 21.41 -42.32
C ASN A 512 -19.81 22.14 -42.22
N LYS A 513 -19.82 23.48 -42.15
CA LYS A 513 -18.58 24.26 -41.96
C LYS A 513 -18.04 24.16 -40.55
N ALA A 514 -18.92 24.03 -39.55
CA ALA A 514 -18.52 23.79 -38.18
C ALA A 514 -17.82 22.42 -38.05
N SER A 515 -18.40 21.38 -38.67
CA SER A 515 -17.83 20.04 -38.70
C SER A 515 -16.47 20.02 -39.38
N GLU A 516 -16.30 20.73 -40.51
CA GLU A 516 -15.02 20.84 -41.21
C GLU A 516 -13.95 21.48 -40.30
N SER A 517 -14.25 22.60 -39.64
CA SER A 517 -13.31 23.24 -38.70
C SER A 517 -12.99 22.37 -37.47
N MET A 518 -13.96 21.58 -36.97
CA MET A 518 -13.74 20.64 -35.86
C MET A 518 -12.86 19.46 -36.30
N GLU A 519 -13.05 18.94 -37.51
CA GLU A 519 -12.23 17.86 -38.05
C GLU A 519 -10.78 18.34 -38.30
N ASP A 520 -10.60 19.55 -38.84
CA ASP A 520 -9.29 20.21 -38.95
C ASP A 520 -8.61 20.33 -37.58
N ALA A 521 -9.35 20.77 -36.54
CA ALA A 521 -8.82 20.88 -35.18
C ALA A 521 -8.41 19.50 -34.62
N ALA A 522 -9.22 18.46 -34.88
CA ALA A 522 -8.92 17.09 -34.48
C ALA A 522 -7.65 16.55 -35.16
N GLU A 523 -7.49 16.79 -36.47
CA GLU A 523 -6.30 16.38 -37.22
C GLU A 523 -5.04 17.08 -36.70
N GLU A 524 -5.08 18.40 -36.49
CA GLU A 524 -3.95 19.17 -35.93
C GLU A 524 -3.58 18.72 -34.51
N MET A 525 -4.57 18.41 -33.65
CA MET A 525 -4.31 17.81 -32.33
C MET A 525 -3.63 16.44 -32.42
N GLN A 526 -4.04 15.62 -33.38
CA GLN A 526 -3.45 14.30 -33.62
C GLN A 526 -2.03 14.41 -34.21
N GLU A 527 -1.79 15.37 -35.10
CA GLU A 527 -0.45 15.69 -35.62
C GLU A 527 0.48 16.14 -34.50
N MET A 528 0.02 17.04 -33.62
CA MET A 528 0.79 17.47 -32.45
C MET A 528 1.14 16.29 -31.54
N ALA A 529 0.18 15.41 -31.24
CA ALA A 529 0.43 14.22 -30.43
C ALA A 529 1.46 13.26 -31.07
N ASN A 530 1.38 13.07 -32.39
CA ASN A 530 2.33 12.24 -33.13
C ASN A 530 3.73 12.88 -33.20
N GLU A 531 3.81 14.19 -33.38
CA GLU A 531 5.08 14.91 -33.42
C GLU A 531 5.76 14.88 -32.04
N MET A 532 5.02 15.13 -30.96
CA MET A 532 5.54 14.99 -29.59
C MET A 532 6.06 13.56 -29.32
N ARG A 533 5.33 12.53 -29.78
CA ARG A 533 5.81 11.14 -29.67
C ARG A 533 7.08 10.92 -30.48
N SER A 534 7.16 11.45 -31.70
CA SER A 534 8.35 11.34 -32.56
C SER A 534 9.55 12.04 -31.94
N GLU A 535 9.37 13.26 -31.43
CA GLU A 535 10.41 14.04 -30.77
C GLU A 535 10.93 13.33 -29.52
N MET A 536 10.04 12.74 -28.72
CA MET A 536 10.43 11.90 -27.58
C MET A 536 11.24 10.67 -28.03
N GLU A 537 10.79 9.93 -29.06
CA GLU A 537 11.52 8.77 -29.59
C GLU A 537 12.89 9.15 -30.21
N GLU A 538 12.95 10.27 -30.93
CA GLU A 538 14.17 10.81 -31.54
C GLU A 538 15.16 11.26 -30.48
N SER A 539 14.72 12.03 -29.48
CA SER A 539 15.56 12.48 -28.37
C SER A 539 16.16 11.29 -27.59
N MET A 540 15.37 10.23 -27.34
CA MET A 540 15.90 9.00 -26.72
C MET A 540 16.94 8.29 -27.60
N GLU A 541 16.80 8.28 -28.93
CA GLU A 541 17.78 7.68 -29.84
C GLU A 541 19.06 8.53 -29.93
N GLU A 542 18.92 9.85 -29.94
CA GLU A 542 20.03 10.80 -29.92
C GLU A 542 20.82 10.71 -28.63
N GLN A 543 20.16 10.71 -27.47
CA GLN A 543 20.79 10.53 -26.16
C GLN A 543 21.60 9.22 -26.10
N LYS A 544 21.02 8.10 -26.56
CA LYS A 544 21.74 6.82 -26.64
C LYS A 544 22.93 6.87 -27.59
N THR A 545 22.83 7.63 -28.68
CA THR A 545 23.92 7.79 -29.65
C THR A 545 25.04 8.67 -29.08
N GLU A 546 24.69 9.74 -28.41
CA GLU A 546 25.61 10.63 -27.71
C GLU A 546 26.34 9.90 -26.59
N ASP A 547 25.62 9.18 -25.73
CA ASP A 547 26.18 8.35 -24.66
C ASP A 547 27.15 7.32 -25.21
N LEU A 548 26.85 6.70 -26.35
CA LEU A 548 27.76 5.78 -27.01
C LEU A 548 29.06 6.47 -27.46
N ASN A 549 28.96 7.66 -28.04
CA ASN A 549 30.12 8.43 -28.49
C ASN A 549 30.97 8.92 -27.31
N ASN A 550 30.33 9.40 -26.24
CA ASN A 550 30.98 9.80 -25.00
C ASN A 550 31.70 8.60 -24.37
N LEU A 551 31.04 7.44 -24.33
CA LEU A 551 31.63 6.20 -23.84
C LEU A 551 32.87 5.80 -24.67
N ARG A 552 32.84 5.93 -26.01
CA ARG A 552 34.03 5.70 -26.86
C ARG A 552 35.19 6.63 -26.50
N GLN A 553 34.92 7.91 -26.32
CA GLN A 553 35.96 8.90 -25.98
C GLN A 553 36.54 8.63 -24.59
N ILE A 554 35.69 8.34 -23.61
CA ILE A 554 36.11 7.97 -22.26
C ILE A 554 36.97 6.70 -22.30
N LEU A 555 36.56 5.69 -23.08
CA LEU A 555 37.33 4.46 -23.26
C LEU A 555 38.71 4.74 -23.87
N GLU A 556 38.79 5.60 -24.88
CA GLU A 556 40.07 6.02 -25.49
C GLU A 556 40.97 6.74 -24.48
N ASN A 557 40.40 7.66 -23.69
CA ASN A 557 41.13 8.37 -22.65
C ASN A 557 41.61 7.44 -21.52
N LEU A 558 40.80 6.48 -21.08
CA LEU A 558 41.19 5.49 -20.07
C LEU A 558 42.33 4.59 -20.57
N VAL A 559 42.26 4.16 -21.83
CA VAL A 559 43.33 3.37 -22.46
C VAL A 559 44.60 4.20 -22.54
N GLN A 560 44.51 5.48 -22.92
CA GLN A 560 45.66 6.38 -22.96
C GLN A 560 46.28 6.58 -21.56
N LEU A 561 45.46 6.85 -20.54
CA LEU A 561 45.92 6.98 -19.15
C LEU A 561 46.59 5.71 -18.63
N SER A 562 46.09 4.53 -18.99
CA SER A 562 46.71 3.25 -18.67
C SER A 562 48.12 3.11 -19.28
N PHE A 563 48.29 3.52 -20.54
CA PHE A 563 49.61 3.54 -21.20
C PHE A 563 50.56 4.60 -20.65
N ASP A 564 50.04 5.79 -20.31
CA ASP A 564 50.84 6.84 -19.65
C ASP A 564 51.31 6.36 -18.28
N GLN A 565 50.43 5.69 -17.52
CA GLN A 565 50.77 5.08 -16.23
C GLN A 565 51.82 3.97 -16.36
N GLU A 566 51.73 3.13 -17.40
CA GLU A 566 52.75 2.11 -17.73
C GLU A 566 54.10 2.76 -18.03
N THR A 567 54.12 3.82 -18.83
CA THR A 567 55.33 4.57 -19.19
C THR A 567 56.00 5.16 -17.95
N VAL A 568 55.21 5.73 -17.03
CA VAL A 568 55.73 6.27 -15.76
C VAL A 568 56.26 5.15 -14.86
N ILE A 569 55.56 4.01 -14.77
CA ILE A 569 56.02 2.82 -14.03
C ILE A 569 57.38 2.34 -14.56
N GLU A 570 57.52 2.19 -15.88
CA GLU A 570 58.78 1.78 -16.53
C GLU A 570 59.89 2.79 -16.27
N GLY A 571 59.58 4.09 -16.40
CA GLY A 571 60.51 5.17 -16.09
C GLY A 571 61.05 5.08 -14.66
N PHE A 572 60.20 4.83 -13.67
CA PHE A 572 60.62 4.68 -12.27
C PHE A 572 61.40 3.39 -12.00
N LYS A 573 61.19 2.33 -12.78
CA LYS A 573 61.98 1.09 -12.70
C LYS A 573 63.39 1.27 -13.28
N GLU A 574 63.52 2.03 -14.36
CA GLU A 574 64.81 2.26 -15.04
C GLU A 574 65.67 3.33 -14.35
N ASN A 575 65.04 4.29 -13.68
CA ASN A 575 65.72 5.44 -13.09
C ASN A 575 65.85 5.32 -11.57
N LYS A 576 67.04 5.63 -11.05
CA LYS A 576 67.27 5.66 -9.60
C LYS A 576 66.60 6.88 -8.96
N ASN A 577 66.25 6.75 -7.69
CA ASN A 577 65.53 7.78 -6.94
C ASN A 577 66.21 9.16 -6.96
N TYR A 578 67.54 9.25 -7.02
CA TYR A 578 68.29 10.51 -7.05
C TYR A 578 68.49 11.14 -8.45
N SER A 579 67.96 10.56 -9.53
CA SER A 579 68.14 11.13 -10.88
C SER A 579 67.29 12.39 -11.11
N ALA A 580 67.73 13.28 -12.00
CA ALA A 580 66.91 14.41 -12.43
C ALA A 580 65.61 13.94 -13.11
N LYS A 581 65.68 12.82 -13.83
CA LYS A 581 64.54 12.19 -14.50
C LYS A 581 63.44 11.74 -13.51
N TYR A 582 63.80 11.43 -12.27
CA TYR A 582 62.84 11.08 -11.22
C TYR A 582 61.84 12.22 -10.92
N ILE A 583 62.29 13.47 -11.01
CA ILE A 583 61.43 14.64 -10.79
C ILE A 583 60.44 14.80 -11.95
N GLU A 584 60.91 14.62 -13.19
CA GLU A 584 60.05 14.64 -14.38
C GLU A 584 58.99 13.53 -14.31
N LEU A 585 59.37 12.30 -13.98
CA LEU A 585 58.42 11.19 -13.84
C LEU A 585 57.37 11.42 -12.75
N ARG A 586 57.74 12.12 -11.66
CA ARG A 586 56.78 12.52 -10.63
C ARG A 586 55.83 13.61 -11.12
N GLN A 587 56.29 14.52 -11.98
CA GLN A 587 55.43 15.51 -12.63
C GLN A 587 54.47 14.82 -13.61
N ASP A 588 54.96 13.84 -14.38
CA ASP A 588 54.13 13.02 -15.27
C ASP A 588 53.08 12.22 -14.48
N GLN A 589 53.45 11.63 -13.33
CA GLN A 589 52.48 11.00 -12.43
C GLN A 589 51.41 11.97 -11.93
N ARG A 590 51.79 13.21 -11.62
CA ARG A 590 50.82 14.23 -11.20
C ARG A 590 49.90 14.61 -12.35
N LYS A 591 50.44 14.72 -13.56
CA LYS A 591 49.68 14.97 -14.78
C LYS A 591 48.65 13.88 -15.04
N ILE A 592 49.03 12.59 -14.90
CA ILE A 592 48.09 11.46 -14.99
C ILE A 592 46.97 11.61 -13.97
N LYS A 593 47.27 11.97 -12.71
CA LYS A 593 46.23 12.24 -11.71
C LYS A 593 45.28 13.35 -12.15
N ASP A 594 45.83 14.47 -12.60
CA ASP A 594 45.02 15.63 -13.00
C ASP A 594 44.16 15.31 -14.25
N GLU A 595 44.68 14.54 -15.21
CA GLU A 595 43.95 14.06 -16.40
C GLU A 595 42.89 13.00 -16.05
N THR A 596 43.17 12.15 -15.06
CA THR A 596 42.19 11.18 -14.55
C THR A 596 40.97 11.86 -13.98
N LYS A 597 41.15 13.01 -13.32
CA LYS A 597 40.02 13.78 -12.80
C LYS A 597 39.06 14.22 -13.92
N MET A 598 39.58 14.60 -15.09
CA MET A 598 38.71 14.95 -16.24
C MET A 598 37.93 13.73 -16.76
N VAL A 599 38.55 12.55 -16.72
CA VAL A 599 37.89 11.29 -17.08
C VAL A 599 36.87 10.87 -16.03
N GLU A 600 37.15 11.06 -14.74
CA GLU A 600 36.19 10.87 -13.63
C GLU A 600 34.95 11.73 -13.84
N ASP A 601 35.12 13.04 -14.10
CA ASP A 601 33.99 13.95 -14.31
C ASP A 601 33.12 13.51 -15.52
N SER A 602 33.77 13.05 -16.60
CA SER A 602 33.08 12.55 -17.79
C SER A 602 32.38 11.20 -17.53
N LEU A 603 33.03 10.30 -16.82
CA LEU A 603 32.46 9.02 -16.38
C LEU A 603 31.27 9.23 -15.47
N PHE A 604 31.35 10.21 -14.56
CA PHE A 604 30.27 10.54 -13.65
C PHE A 604 29.07 11.11 -14.41
N ALA A 605 29.28 12.03 -15.35
CA ALA A 605 28.21 12.54 -16.22
C ALA A 605 27.55 11.42 -17.04
N LEU A 606 28.33 10.49 -17.59
CA LEU A 606 27.80 9.32 -18.29
C LEU A 606 27.04 8.39 -17.33
N SER A 607 27.54 8.20 -16.11
CA SER A 607 26.90 7.36 -15.11
C SER A 607 25.53 7.90 -14.74
N LYS A 608 25.34 9.23 -14.63
CA LYS A 608 24.03 9.86 -14.37
C LYS A 608 22.97 9.43 -15.39
N ARG A 609 23.36 9.38 -16.67
CA ARG A 609 22.48 9.03 -17.80
C ARG A 609 22.31 7.51 -18.01
N ASN A 610 23.31 6.71 -17.60
CA ASN A 610 23.28 5.26 -17.77
C ASN A 610 23.46 4.54 -16.41
N PRO A 611 22.35 4.06 -15.81
CA PRO A 611 22.39 3.39 -14.52
C PRO A 611 23.08 2.02 -14.52
N GLU A 612 23.07 1.30 -15.64
CA GLU A 612 23.66 -0.05 -15.73
C GLU A 612 25.17 -0.06 -15.43
N ILE A 613 25.86 1.06 -15.66
CA ILE A 613 27.30 1.18 -15.47
C ILE A 613 27.71 1.81 -14.12
N GLN A 614 26.74 2.29 -13.32
CA GLN A 614 26.98 3.16 -12.17
C GLN A 614 27.95 2.59 -11.12
N HIS A 615 27.54 1.51 -10.46
CA HIS A 615 28.21 1.04 -9.24
C HIS A 615 29.65 0.64 -9.55
N PHE A 616 29.86 -0.05 -10.68
CA PHE A 616 31.19 -0.44 -11.12
C PHE A 616 32.08 0.76 -11.49
N VAL A 617 31.54 1.80 -12.14
CA VAL A 617 32.32 2.99 -12.50
C VAL A 617 32.78 3.74 -11.24
N ASN A 618 31.89 3.96 -10.28
CA ASN A 618 32.21 4.71 -9.07
C ASN A 618 33.22 3.97 -8.19
N GLU A 619 33.03 2.67 -7.98
CA GLU A 619 33.94 1.81 -7.21
C GLU A 619 35.36 1.81 -7.82
N GLU A 620 35.47 1.59 -9.14
CA GLU A 620 36.78 1.49 -9.78
C GLU A 620 37.46 2.86 -9.93
N ILE A 621 36.73 3.95 -10.20
CA ILE A 621 37.35 5.29 -10.31
C ILE A 621 37.85 5.78 -8.96
N ALA A 622 37.15 5.42 -7.87
CA ALA A 622 37.60 5.68 -6.51
C ALA A 622 38.91 4.95 -6.19
N ASN A 623 38.94 3.65 -6.49
CA ASN A 623 40.13 2.82 -6.33
C ASN A 623 41.32 3.36 -7.14
N VAL A 624 41.08 3.82 -8.38
CA VAL A 624 42.09 4.49 -9.19
C VAL A 624 42.61 5.76 -8.50
N ASN A 625 41.72 6.66 -8.08
CA ASN A 625 42.09 7.93 -7.44
C ASN A 625 42.88 7.71 -6.15
N GLU A 626 42.43 6.80 -5.28
CA GLU A 626 43.11 6.45 -4.03
C GLU A 626 44.54 5.97 -4.28
N ASN A 627 44.72 5.07 -5.25
CA ASN A 627 46.04 4.56 -5.60
C ASN A 627 46.93 5.62 -6.28
N LEU A 628 46.37 6.51 -7.09
CA LEU A 628 47.12 7.64 -7.65
C LEU A 628 47.60 8.59 -6.53
N ASP A 629 46.76 8.84 -5.52
CA ASP A 629 47.11 9.67 -4.37
C ASP A 629 48.22 9.06 -3.52
N LYS A 630 48.05 7.79 -3.12
CA LYS A 630 49.09 7.04 -2.40
C LYS A 630 50.39 6.98 -3.20
N SER A 631 50.31 6.83 -4.53
CA SER A 631 51.51 6.85 -5.37
C SER A 631 52.27 8.17 -5.28
N LEU A 632 51.58 9.31 -5.30
CA LEU A 632 52.20 10.64 -5.23
C LEU A 632 52.78 10.93 -3.84
N GLU A 633 52.14 10.43 -2.78
CA GLU A 633 52.65 10.48 -1.41
C GLU A 633 53.97 9.72 -1.29
N TYR A 634 53.99 8.43 -1.65
CA TYR A 634 55.19 7.61 -1.62
C TYR A 634 56.31 8.14 -2.54
N LEU A 635 55.97 8.72 -3.70
CA LEU A 635 56.94 9.38 -4.58
C LEU A 635 57.51 10.67 -3.97
N GLY A 636 56.73 11.37 -3.13
CA GLY A 636 57.19 12.50 -2.34
C GLY A 636 58.28 12.11 -1.34
N GLU A 637 58.09 10.97 -0.67
CA GLU A 637 59.06 10.39 0.28
C GLU A 637 60.16 9.55 -0.38
N ARG A 638 60.09 9.37 -1.71
CA ARG A 638 61.00 8.55 -2.53
C ARG A 638 60.97 7.05 -2.20
N PHE A 639 59.86 6.57 -1.65
CA PHE A 639 59.56 5.14 -1.49
C PHE A 639 59.05 4.54 -2.80
N THR A 640 59.94 4.49 -3.81
CA THR A 640 59.59 4.10 -5.18
C THR A 640 58.93 2.71 -5.28
N ASN A 641 59.35 1.74 -4.47
CA ASN A 641 58.78 0.39 -4.52
C ASN A 641 57.29 0.38 -4.09
N ASN A 642 56.94 1.15 -3.06
CA ASN A 642 55.56 1.30 -2.61
C ASN A 642 54.74 2.06 -3.65
N ALA A 643 55.28 3.15 -4.20
CA ALA A 643 54.64 3.88 -5.28
C ALA A 643 54.34 2.99 -6.50
N LEU A 644 55.28 2.13 -6.91
CA LEU A 644 55.10 1.22 -8.04
C LEU A 644 53.96 0.21 -7.85
N VAL A 645 53.68 -0.21 -6.61
CA VAL A 645 52.54 -1.09 -6.29
C VAL A 645 51.23 -0.34 -6.51
N HIS A 646 51.12 0.87 -5.95
CA HIS A 646 49.91 1.69 -6.12
C HIS A 646 49.70 2.11 -7.58
N GLN A 647 50.77 2.45 -8.31
CA GLN A 647 50.70 2.73 -9.75
C GLN A 647 50.17 1.52 -10.54
N GLN A 648 50.54 0.29 -10.18
CA GLN A 648 50.02 -0.93 -10.82
C GLN A 648 48.55 -1.18 -10.48
N ASN A 649 48.12 -0.87 -9.26
CA ASN A 649 46.72 -0.96 -8.88
C ASN A 649 45.87 0.08 -9.64
N ALA A 650 46.34 1.33 -9.77
CA ALA A 650 45.70 2.34 -10.60
C ALA A 650 45.61 1.90 -12.07
N MET A 651 46.68 1.32 -12.62
CA MET A 651 46.67 0.72 -13.97
C MET A 651 45.63 -0.41 -14.09
N THR A 652 45.46 -1.22 -13.05
CA THR A 652 44.45 -2.28 -13.00
C THR A 652 43.04 -1.70 -13.05
N GLY A 653 42.78 -0.64 -12.27
CA GLY A 653 41.50 0.06 -12.30
C GLY A 653 41.16 0.68 -13.66
N TYR A 654 42.12 1.33 -14.34
CA TYR A 654 41.89 1.80 -15.72
C TYR A 654 41.54 0.66 -16.67
N ASN A 655 42.20 -0.49 -16.54
CA ASN A 655 41.94 -1.64 -17.40
C ASN A 655 40.58 -2.28 -17.11
N ASN A 656 40.17 -2.32 -15.84
CA ASN A 656 38.85 -2.78 -15.41
C ASN A 656 37.75 -1.87 -15.97
N LEU A 657 37.90 -0.55 -15.79
CA LEU A 657 37.01 0.47 -16.35
C LEU A 657 36.92 0.33 -17.88
N ALA A 658 38.06 0.24 -18.57
CA ALA A 658 38.10 0.09 -20.01
C ALA A 658 37.41 -1.19 -20.49
N LEU A 659 37.58 -2.30 -19.77
CA LEU A 659 36.93 -3.57 -20.10
C LEU A 659 35.42 -3.47 -19.96
N MET A 660 34.93 -3.03 -18.80
CA MET A 660 33.50 -2.91 -18.53
C MET A 660 32.84 -1.96 -19.51
N LEU A 661 33.43 -0.79 -19.75
CA LEU A 661 32.92 0.16 -20.73
C LEU A 661 32.89 -0.46 -22.13
N SER A 662 33.91 -1.24 -22.52
CA SER A 662 33.88 -1.93 -23.82
C SER A 662 32.72 -2.94 -23.93
N GLU A 663 32.38 -3.63 -22.84
CA GLU A 663 31.25 -4.56 -22.78
C GLU A 663 29.91 -3.82 -22.85
N SER A 664 29.76 -2.76 -22.07
CA SER A 664 28.57 -1.88 -22.07
C SER A 664 28.37 -1.23 -23.43
N LEU A 665 29.43 -0.76 -24.07
CA LEU A 665 29.40 -0.24 -25.44
C LEU A 665 28.97 -1.31 -26.44
N LYS A 666 29.46 -2.55 -26.30
CA LYS A 666 29.05 -3.67 -27.17
C LYS A 666 27.58 -4.02 -26.96
N GLN A 667 27.09 -4.03 -25.72
CA GLN A 667 25.69 -4.25 -25.39
C GLN A 667 24.79 -3.15 -25.98
N MET A 668 25.17 -1.88 -25.80
CA MET A 668 24.45 -0.73 -26.33
C MET A 668 24.41 -0.74 -27.87
N GLN A 669 25.52 -1.12 -28.54
CA GLN A 669 25.56 -1.32 -29.98
C GLN A 669 24.63 -2.44 -30.45
N GLN A 670 24.56 -3.56 -29.71
CA GLN A 670 23.66 -4.66 -30.04
C GLN A 670 22.19 -4.28 -29.88
N GLN A 671 21.85 -3.55 -28.81
CA GLN A 671 20.50 -3.02 -28.59
C GLN A 671 20.09 -2.05 -29.72
N MET A 672 20.96 -1.11 -30.09
CA MET A 672 20.70 -0.20 -31.21
C MET A 672 20.54 -0.93 -32.55
N MET A 673 21.36 -1.96 -32.83
CA MET A 673 21.20 -2.77 -34.04
C MET A 673 19.87 -3.54 -34.06
N ALA A 674 19.43 -4.06 -32.91
CA ALA A 674 18.14 -4.75 -32.79
C ALA A 674 16.95 -3.79 -33.01
N MET A 675 17.03 -2.55 -32.52
CA MET A 675 16.02 -1.51 -32.75
C MET A 675 15.97 -1.08 -34.23
N LYS A 676 17.13 -0.84 -34.86
CA LYS A 676 17.20 -0.45 -36.29
C LYS A 676 16.69 -1.54 -37.24
N GLN A 677 16.80 -2.83 -36.89
CA GLN A 677 16.26 -3.92 -37.70
C GLN A 677 14.71 -4.06 -37.61
N ASN A 678 14.07 -3.44 -36.62
CA ASN A 678 12.60 -3.41 -36.48
C ASN A 678 11.95 -2.13 -37.06
N LYS A 679 12.72 -1.09 -37.40
CA LYS A 679 12.26 0.10 -38.13
C LYS A 679 12.06 -0.26 -39.62
N GLY A 680 10.97 -0.96 -39.96
CA GLY A 680 10.66 -1.29 -41.36
C GLY A 680 9.47 -2.23 -41.62
N LYS A 681 8.77 -2.73 -40.59
CA LYS A 681 7.51 -3.47 -40.79
C LYS A 681 6.31 -2.58 -40.42
N PRO A 682 5.29 -2.47 -41.28
CA PRO A 682 4.10 -1.70 -40.95
C PRO A 682 3.39 -2.34 -39.73
N LYS A 683 3.27 -1.57 -38.64
CA LYS A 683 2.34 -1.87 -37.53
C LYS A 683 0.92 -1.73 -38.08
N SER A 684 0.36 -2.83 -38.58
CA SER A 684 -1.07 -2.94 -38.82
C SER A 684 -1.75 -3.28 -37.49
N GLU A 685 -2.69 -2.41 -37.11
CA GLU A 685 -3.85 -2.67 -36.26
C GLU A 685 -3.66 -3.56 -35.02
N CYS A 686 -3.76 -2.89 -33.87
CA CYS A 686 -4.45 -3.34 -32.66
C CYS A 686 -5.04 -4.77 -32.75
N LYS A 687 -4.29 -5.78 -32.32
CA LYS A 687 -4.82 -7.10 -32.02
C LYS A 687 -4.70 -7.39 -30.53
N LYS A 688 -5.90 -7.44 -29.92
CA LYS A 688 -6.33 -7.96 -28.62
C LYS A 688 -5.25 -8.56 -27.68
N PRO A 689 -5.30 -8.23 -26.38
CA PRO A 689 -4.43 -8.84 -25.38
C PRO A 689 -4.79 -10.32 -25.20
N GLY A 690 -3.76 -11.16 -25.14
CA GLY A 690 -3.89 -12.58 -24.83
C GLY A 690 -3.56 -13.49 -26.01
N SER A 691 -2.29 -13.57 -26.42
CA SER A 691 -1.59 -14.83 -26.72
C SER A 691 -0.16 -14.60 -27.25
N ALA A 692 0.78 -15.35 -26.64
CA ALA A 692 2.09 -15.74 -27.15
C ALA A 692 3.22 -14.68 -27.31
N GLY A 693 4.16 -14.74 -26.36
CA GLY A 693 5.58 -14.89 -26.72
C GLY A 693 6.41 -13.62 -26.92
N GLY A 694 6.25 -12.62 -26.06
CA GLY A 694 7.27 -11.58 -25.91
C GLY A 694 8.56 -12.19 -25.37
N LYS A 695 9.64 -12.14 -26.16
CA LYS A 695 10.99 -12.43 -25.65
C LYS A 695 11.32 -11.37 -24.61
N LYS A 696 11.23 -11.76 -23.32
CA LYS A 696 11.71 -10.98 -22.19
C LYS A 696 13.16 -10.52 -22.45
N PRO A 697 13.55 -9.32 -22.01
CA PRO A 697 14.96 -9.02 -21.78
C PRO A 697 15.48 -10.08 -20.80
N THR A 698 16.55 -10.77 -21.17
CA THR A 698 17.14 -11.84 -20.35
C THR A 698 17.76 -11.23 -19.10
N LYS A 699 17.09 -11.38 -17.95
CA LYS A 699 17.78 -11.42 -16.65
C LYS A 699 18.97 -12.38 -16.75
N PRO A 700 20.11 -12.13 -16.07
CA PRO A 700 21.23 -13.06 -16.07
C PRO A 700 20.79 -14.40 -15.47
N ASN A 701 20.48 -15.37 -16.32
CA ASN A 701 20.16 -16.72 -15.90
C ASN A 701 21.41 -17.60 -15.88
N MET A 702 21.35 -18.72 -15.16
CA MET A 702 22.50 -19.63 -15.02
C MET A 702 23.00 -20.14 -16.38
N ASN A 703 22.11 -20.25 -17.37
CA ASN A 703 22.45 -20.61 -18.74
C ASN A 703 23.34 -19.55 -19.45
N ALA A 704 23.11 -18.26 -19.21
CA ALA A 704 23.95 -17.19 -19.73
C ALA A 704 25.36 -17.24 -19.11
N ILE A 705 25.44 -17.42 -17.78
CA ILE A 705 26.71 -17.55 -17.04
C ILE A 705 27.51 -18.76 -17.54
N LYS A 706 26.84 -19.91 -17.72
CA LYS A 706 27.44 -21.12 -18.27
C LYS A 706 28.00 -20.90 -19.68
N LYS A 707 27.27 -20.22 -20.57
CA LYS A 707 27.76 -19.93 -21.93
C LYS A 707 29.01 -19.04 -21.91
N MET A 708 29.04 -18.03 -21.05
CA MET A 708 30.23 -17.18 -20.88
C MET A 708 31.41 -18.00 -20.38
N GLN A 709 31.20 -18.90 -19.40
CA GLN A 709 32.24 -19.81 -18.92
C GLN A 709 32.75 -20.78 -20.00
N GLN A 710 31.87 -21.29 -20.86
CA GLN A 710 32.24 -22.17 -21.97
C GLN A 710 33.04 -21.46 -23.06
N GLU A 711 32.73 -20.19 -23.31
CA GLU A 711 33.47 -19.37 -24.26
C GLU A 711 34.89 -19.10 -23.75
N LEU A 712 35.02 -18.75 -22.48
CA LEU A 712 36.30 -18.60 -21.79
C LEU A 712 37.10 -19.92 -21.81
N ALA A 713 36.43 -21.07 -21.59
CA ALA A 713 37.07 -22.38 -21.63
C ALA A 713 37.70 -22.70 -22.99
N LYS A 714 36.96 -22.42 -24.08
CA LYS A 714 37.47 -22.57 -25.46
C LYS A 714 38.67 -21.68 -25.74
N GLN A 715 38.64 -20.45 -25.24
CA GLN A 715 39.75 -19.52 -25.40
C GLN A 715 41.00 -20.01 -24.64
N LEU A 716 40.86 -20.49 -23.40
CA LEU A 716 41.94 -21.10 -22.63
C LEU A 716 42.52 -22.37 -23.31
N GLU A 717 41.67 -23.20 -23.90
CA GLU A 717 42.08 -24.43 -24.59
C GLU A 717 42.85 -24.12 -25.88
N SER A 718 42.42 -23.10 -26.64
CA SER A 718 43.17 -22.60 -27.80
C SER A 718 44.56 -22.06 -27.41
N MET A 719 44.66 -21.49 -26.20
CA MET A 719 45.90 -20.96 -25.64
C MET A 719 46.87 -22.07 -25.21
N LYS A 720 46.35 -23.18 -24.68
CA LYS A 720 47.12 -24.40 -24.38
C LYS A 720 47.73 -25.03 -25.62
N ASP A 721 46.96 -25.11 -26.71
CA ASP A 721 47.43 -25.62 -27.99
C ASP A 721 48.47 -24.71 -28.65
N GLY A 722 48.33 -23.39 -28.48
CA GLY A 722 49.34 -22.40 -28.86
C GLY A 722 50.66 -22.58 -28.10
N LYS A 723 50.56 -22.83 -26.78
CA LYS A 723 51.71 -23.09 -25.90
C LYS A 723 52.42 -24.41 -26.24
N ALA A 724 51.68 -25.43 -26.64
CA ALA A 724 52.22 -26.70 -27.15
C ALA A 724 52.94 -26.55 -28.51
N LYS A 725 52.60 -25.52 -29.30
CA LYS A 725 53.26 -25.15 -30.57
C LYS A 725 54.37 -24.11 -30.42
N GLY A 726 54.80 -23.80 -29.20
CA GLY A 726 55.93 -22.88 -28.94
C GLY A 726 55.59 -21.39 -28.96
N LYS A 727 54.31 -21.00 -29.03
CA LYS A 727 53.88 -19.61 -28.79
C LYS A 727 53.59 -19.42 -27.30
N ASN A 728 54.40 -18.62 -26.62
CA ASN A 728 54.08 -18.21 -25.25
C ASN A 728 52.96 -17.16 -25.26
N PRO A 729 51.86 -17.37 -24.52
CA PRO A 729 50.80 -16.36 -24.40
C PRO A 729 51.33 -15.11 -23.70
N SER A 730 50.85 -13.95 -24.13
CA SER A 730 51.23 -12.65 -23.57
C SER A 730 50.61 -12.42 -22.20
N SER A 731 51.24 -11.57 -21.38
CA SER A 731 50.67 -11.15 -20.08
C SER A 731 49.29 -10.48 -20.23
N LYS A 732 49.05 -9.83 -21.37
CA LYS A 732 47.80 -9.15 -21.71
C LYS A 732 46.66 -10.13 -21.94
N GLU A 733 46.92 -11.23 -22.65
CA GLU A 733 45.93 -12.30 -22.87
C GLU A 733 45.54 -12.99 -21.56
N PHE A 734 46.49 -13.18 -20.64
CA PHE A 734 46.22 -13.72 -19.30
C PHE A 734 45.39 -12.77 -18.43
N ALA A 735 45.70 -11.47 -18.44
CA ALA A 735 44.95 -10.45 -17.71
C ALA A 735 43.50 -10.33 -18.22
N GLN A 736 43.31 -10.38 -19.55
CA GLN A 736 41.97 -10.37 -20.16
C GLN A 736 41.13 -11.59 -19.74
N MET A 737 41.72 -12.78 -19.69
CA MET A 737 41.00 -14.00 -19.28
C MET A 737 40.68 -13.99 -17.78
N ALA A 738 41.59 -13.48 -16.95
CA ALA A 738 41.36 -13.30 -15.52
C ALA A 738 40.21 -12.32 -15.26
N ALA A 739 40.17 -11.19 -15.97
CA ALA A 739 39.10 -10.21 -15.85
C ALA A 739 37.76 -10.75 -16.36
N GLN A 740 37.75 -11.50 -17.47
CA GLN A 740 36.54 -12.19 -17.96
C GLN A 740 36.03 -13.21 -16.93
N GLN A 741 36.90 -13.96 -16.27
CA GLN A 741 36.51 -14.89 -15.22
C GLN A 741 35.93 -14.17 -14.00
N ALA A 742 36.54 -13.06 -13.58
CA ALA A 742 36.05 -12.23 -12.48
C ALA A 742 34.66 -11.64 -12.78
N ALA A 743 34.44 -11.17 -14.01
CA ALA A 743 33.12 -10.70 -14.45
C ALA A 743 32.06 -11.82 -14.41
N ILE A 744 32.43 -13.04 -14.81
CA ILE A 744 31.55 -14.22 -14.70
C ILE A 744 31.24 -14.54 -13.23
N ARG A 745 32.23 -14.44 -12.33
CA ARG A 745 32.05 -14.65 -10.88
C ARG A 745 31.14 -13.59 -10.27
N LYS A 746 31.32 -12.29 -10.60
CA LYS A 746 30.46 -11.18 -10.11
C LYS A 746 29.01 -11.38 -10.52
N LYS A 747 28.74 -11.71 -11.80
CA LYS A 747 27.38 -12.04 -12.28
C LYS A 747 26.75 -13.22 -11.53
N MET A 748 27.56 -14.17 -11.06
CA MET A 748 27.08 -15.30 -10.27
C MET A 748 26.80 -14.93 -8.80
N GLN A 749 27.52 -13.95 -8.24
CA GLN A 749 27.23 -13.37 -6.93
C GLN A 749 25.95 -12.52 -6.95
N ASP A 750 25.74 -11.75 -8.03
CA ASP A 750 24.52 -10.96 -8.22
C ASP A 750 23.30 -11.87 -8.29
N LEU A 751 23.38 -12.95 -9.06
CA LEU A 751 22.33 -13.97 -9.13
C LEU A 751 22.07 -14.63 -7.76
N GLU A 752 23.10 -14.93 -6.98
CA GLU A 752 22.94 -15.46 -5.62
C GLU A 752 22.22 -14.46 -4.70
N ARG A 753 22.53 -13.17 -4.83
CA ARG A 753 21.91 -12.08 -4.05
C ARG A 753 20.43 -11.93 -4.42
N GLU A 754 20.09 -11.99 -5.70
CA GLU A 754 18.69 -12.00 -6.19
C GLU A 754 17.91 -13.20 -5.63
N LEU A 755 18.48 -14.41 -5.71
CA LEU A 755 17.85 -15.63 -5.21
C LEU A 755 17.62 -15.59 -3.70
N LYS A 756 18.53 -14.99 -2.93
CA LYS A 756 18.36 -14.77 -1.48
C LYS A 756 17.23 -13.78 -1.18
N LYS A 757 17.12 -12.69 -1.95
CA LYS A 757 16.03 -11.70 -1.80
C LYS A 757 14.65 -12.30 -2.10
N GLU A 758 14.56 -13.21 -3.08
CA GLU A 758 13.32 -13.95 -3.41
C GLU A 758 13.01 -15.11 -2.44
N GLY A 759 13.74 -15.24 -1.32
CA GLY A 759 13.54 -16.33 -0.34
C GLY A 759 13.98 -17.71 -0.83
N SER A 760 14.65 -17.78 -1.98
CA SER A 760 15.09 -18.99 -2.68
C SER A 760 16.61 -19.21 -2.59
N GLY A 761 17.28 -18.58 -1.62
CA GLY A 761 18.76 -18.49 -1.53
C GLY A 761 19.55 -19.81 -1.40
N GLY A 762 18.90 -20.97 -1.42
CA GLY A 762 19.53 -22.29 -1.44
C GLY A 762 19.09 -23.18 -2.62
N SER A 763 18.27 -22.67 -3.54
CA SER A 763 17.61 -23.49 -4.57
C SER A 763 18.53 -23.94 -5.70
N LEU A 764 19.58 -23.17 -6.00
CA LEU A 764 20.59 -23.55 -6.99
C LEU A 764 21.73 -24.38 -6.38
N GLY A 765 21.68 -24.79 -5.11
CA GLY A 765 22.75 -25.54 -4.45
C GLY A 765 23.92 -24.66 -3.99
N ASP A 766 25.11 -25.24 -3.89
CA ASP A 766 26.30 -24.58 -3.30
C ASP A 766 27.01 -23.66 -4.32
N LEU A 767 26.37 -22.52 -4.63
CA LEU A 767 26.92 -21.48 -5.50
C LEU A 767 28.25 -20.94 -4.98
N LYS A 768 28.40 -20.83 -3.65
CA LYS A 768 29.59 -20.32 -2.99
C LYS A 768 30.83 -21.16 -3.32
N LYS A 769 30.71 -22.48 -3.29
CA LYS A 769 31.80 -23.38 -3.70
C LYS A 769 32.20 -23.19 -5.16
N THR A 770 31.26 -22.91 -6.04
CA THR A 770 31.57 -22.64 -7.46
C THR A 770 32.25 -21.27 -7.61
N GLN A 771 31.87 -20.26 -6.83
CA GLN A 771 32.55 -18.95 -6.79
C GLN A 771 33.99 -19.08 -6.29
N ASP A 772 34.22 -19.88 -5.24
CA ASP A 772 35.57 -20.15 -4.72
C ASP A 772 36.47 -20.81 -5.77
N MET A 773 35.90 -21.74 -6.57
CA MET A 773 36.64 -22.36 -7.68
C MET A 773 36.94 -21.38 -8.81
N MET A 774 36.03 -20.43 -9.08
CA MET A 774 36.26 -19.35 -10.05
C MET A 774 37.37 -18.40 -9.57
N ASP A 775 37.40 -18.03 -8.29
CA ASP A 775 38.49 -17.23 -7.69
C ASP A 775 39.85 -17.94 -7.76
N ASP A 776 39.88 -19.25 -7.51
CA ASP A 776 41.10 -20.05 -7.68
C ASP A 776 41.56 -20.16 -9.13
N LEU A 777 40.62 -20.15 -10.09
CA LEU A 777 40.92 -20.12 -11.52
C LEU A 777 41.46 -18.72 -11.93
N GLU A 778 40.89 -17.63 -11.40
CA GLU A 778 41.39 -16.25 -11.55
C GLU A 778 42.85 -16.14 -11.08
N LYS A 779 43.18 -16.67 -9.90
CA LYS A 779 44.55 -16.70 -9.38
C LYS A 779 45.49 -17.49 -10.28
N ASP A 780 45.07 -18.64 -10.82
CA ASP A 780 45.89 -19.41 -11.75
C ASP A 780 46.18 -18.61 -13.03
N MET A 781 45.20 -17.86 -13.55
CA MET A 781 45.38 -16.97 -14.70
C MET A 781 46.29 -15.78 -14.39
N TYR A 782 46.12 -15.15 -13.22
CA TYR A 782 46.97 -14.06 -12.73
C TYR A 782 48.44 -14.48 -12.61
N TYR A 783 48.70 -15.66 -12.04
CA TYR A 783 50.05 -16.22 -11.93
C TYR A 783 50.56 -16.90 -13.22
N LYS A 784 49.83 -16.76 -14.34
CA LYS A 784 50.16 -17.31 -15.67
C LYS A 784 50.34 -18.83 -15.67
N ARG A 785 49.61 -19.51 -14.78
CA ARG A 785 49.61 -20.97 -14.62
C ARG A 785 48.56 -21.57 -15.55
N LEU A 786 49.04 -22.17 -16.64
CA LEU A 786 48.24 -23.03 -17.53
C LEU A 786 48.81 -24.45 -17.41
N ASN A 787 48.39 -25.17 -16.37
CA ASN A 787 48.79 -26.55 -16.13
C ASN A 787 47.56 -27.48 -16.13
N SER A 788 47.78 -28.79 -15.97
CA SER A 788 46.68 -29.76 -15.95
C SER A 788 45.70 -29.55 -14.80
N GLU A 789 46.09 -28.90 -13.70
CA GLU A 789 45.20 -28.61 -12.58
C GLU A 789 44.26 -27.45 -12.91
N THR A 790 44.76 -26.38 -13.55
CA THR A 790 43.94 -25.25 -14.03
C THR A 790 42.81 -25.73 -14.96
N PHE A 791 43.11 -26.63 -15.90
CA PHE A 791 42.10 -27.22 -16.79
C PHE A 791 41.14 -28.18 -16.07
N LYS A 792 41.58 -28.87 -15.01
CA LYS A 792 40.69 -29.68 -14.17
C LYS A 792 39.71 -28.79 -13.41
N LYS A 793 40.16 -27.67 -12.83
CA LYS A 793 39.31 -26.68 -12.16
C LYS A 793 38.28 -26.10 -13.13
N LEU A 794 38.73 -25.67 -14.31
CA LEU A 794 37.85 -25.17 -15.38
C LEU A 794 36.73 -26.16 -15.73
N ASN A 795 37.07 -27.43 -15.96
CA ASN A 795 36.08 -28.48 -16.24
C ASN A 795 35.13 -28.72 -15.07
N GLN A 796 35.61 -28.63 -13.82
CA GLN A 796 34.77 -28.78 -12.63
C GLN A 796 33.78 -27.61 -12.48
N ILE A 797 34.21 -26.38 -12.78
CA ILE A 797 33.32 -25.20 -12.80
C ILE A 797 32.22 -25.39 -13.85
N GLU A 798 32.56 -25.89 -15.05
CA GLU A 798 31.58 -26.12 -16.11
C GLU A 798 30.54 -27.20 -15.74
N ILE A 799 30.97 -28.26 -15.04
CA ILE A 799 30.09 -29.29 -14.49
C ILE A 799 29.16 -28.67 -13.44
N LYS A 800 29.70 -27.88 -12.51
CA LYS A 800 28.92 -27.21 -11.45
C LYS A 800 27.90 -26.24 -12.02
N LEU A 801 28.28 -25.41 -12.99
CA LEU A 801 27.36 -24.52 -13.70
C LEU A 801 26.25 -25.30 -14.44
N SER A 802 26.54 -26.49 -14.94
CA SER A 802 25.52 -27.37 -15.53
C SER A 802 24.55 -27.95 -14.49
N GLU A 803 25.01 -28.23 -13.28
CA GLU A 803 24.17 -28.64 -12.15
C GLU A 803 23.27 -27.49 -11.70
N HIS A 804 23.83 -26.27 -11.59
CA HIS A 804 23.09 -25.07 -11.24
C HIS A 804 22.02 -24.72 -12.29
N GLU A 805 22.35 -24.81 -13.59
CA GLU A 805 21.40 -24.58 -14.69
C GLU A 805 20.24 -25.57 -14.65
N LYS A 806 20.54 -26.83 -14.33
CA LYS A 806 19.51 -27.85 -14.20
C LYS A 806 18.56 -27.56 -13.03
N SER A 807 19.12 -27.10 -11.90
CA SER A 807 18.36 -26.73 -10.70
C SER A 807 17.45 -25.51 -10.95
N GLU A 808 17.96 -24.50 -11.67
CA GLU A 808 17.18 -23.34 -12.14
C GLU A 808 16.00 -23.76 -13.03
N ARG A 809 16.23 -24.68 -13.98
CA ARG A 809 15.18 -25.22 -14.86
C ARG A 809 14.13 -26.05 -14.12
N GLU A 810 14.54 -26.80 -13.10
CA GLU A 810 13.63 -27.58 -12.25
C GLU A 810 12.72 -26.63 -11.43
N GLN A 811 13.24 -25.51 -10.91
CA GLN A 811 12.42 -24.47 -10.27
C GLN A 811 11.45 -23.77 -11.22
N GLU A 812 11.87 -23.41 -12.44
CA GLU A 812 10.97 -22.80 -13.42
C GLU A 812 9.80 -23.71 -13.81
N GLN A 813 9.99 -25.04 -13.73
CA GLN A 813 8.94 -26.02 -13.99
C GLN A 813 7.98 -26.17 -12.81
N ASP A 814 8.47 -26.10 -11.57
CA ASP A 814 7.63 -26.08 -10.36
C ASP A 814 6.79 -24.80 -10.28
N ASN A 815 7.37 -23.62 -10.56
CA ASN A 815 6.65 -22.33 -10.58
C ASN A 815 5.62 -22.24 -11.73
N LYS A 816 5.82 -22.95 -12.85
CA LYS A 816 4.83 -23.05 -13.94
C LYS A 816 3.65 -23.96 -13.60
N ARG A 817 3.72 -24.73 -12.51
CA ARG A 817 2.65 -25.63 -12.04
C ARG A 817 2.11 -25.26 -10.66
N SER A 818 2.23 -24.00 -10.24
CA SER A 818 1.38 -23.40 -9.22
C SER A 818 0.37 -22.46 -9.89
N SER A 819 -0.68 -23.04 -10.49
CA SER A 819 -1.90 -22.30 -10.78
C SER A 819 -2.61 -22.09 -9.44
N ASN A 820 -2.32 -20.98 -8.77
CA ASN A 820 -3.24 -20.51 -7.73
C ASN A 820 -4.52 -20.09 -8.46
N GLU A 821 -5.53 -20.96 -8.43
CA GLU A 821 -6.92 -20.50 -8.50
C GLU A 821 -7.04 -19.36 -7.50
N GLY A 822 -7.62 -18.23 -7.93
CA GLY A 822 -7.73 -17.02 -7.11
C GLY A 822 -8.36 -17.34 -5.75
N GLN A 823 -7.51 -17.53 -4.75
CA GLN A 823 -7.89 -17.41 -3.36
C GLN A 823 -7.78 -15.93 -3.06
N ASP A 824 -8.92 -15.30 -2.71
CA ASP A 824 -8.93 -14.03 -2.00
C ASP A 824 -8.08 -14.20 -0.73
N ILE A 825 -6.81 -13.82 -0.82
CA ILE A 825 -5.94 -13.71 0.35
C ILE A 825 -6.48 -12.48 1.09
N GLU A 826 -7.22 -12.70 2.19
CA GLU A 826 -7.46 -11.65 3.16
C GLU A 826 -6.09 -11.11 3.59
N ARG A 827 -5.75 -9.89 3.15
CA ARG A 827 -4.51 -9.24 3.57
C ARG A 827 -4.51 -9.20 5.10
N PRO A 828 -3.44 -9.67 5.77
CA PRO A 828 -3.36 -9.61 7.22
C PRO A 828 -3.45 -8.14 7.66
N ILE A 829 -4.09 -7.93 8.81
CA ILE A 829 -4.26 -6.60 9.39
C ILE A 829 -2.87 -5.95 9.52
N PRO A 830 -2.63 -4.76 8.94
CA PRO A 830 -1.35 -4.08 9.06
C PRO A 830 -0.91 -3.95 10.52
N PRO A 831 0.39 -4.10 10.86
CA PRO A 831 0.88 -4.05 12.24
C PRO A 831 0.46 -2.78 13.00
N SER A 832 0.36 -1.65 12.29
CA SER A 832 -0.12 -0.36 12.82
C SER A 832 -1.60 -0.36 13.21
N ILE A 833 -2.42 -1.22 12.60
CA ILE A 833 -3.84 -1.43 12.94
C ILE A 833 -3.97 -2.50 14.01
N GLN A 834 -3.14 -3.54 13.99
CA GLN A 834 -3.15 -4.60 15.00
C GLN A 834 -2.85 -4.08 16.40
N LYS A 835 -1.88 -3.17 16.55
CA LYS A 835 -1.58 -2.50 17.83
C LYS A 835 -2.76 -1.68 18.36
N TYR A 836 -3.46 -0.98 17.47
CA TYR A 836 -4.68 -0.23 17.81
C TYR A 836 -5.83 -1.16 18.22
N LEU A 837 -6.00 -2.30 17.55
CA LEU A 837 -6.99 -3.31 17.92
C LEU A 837 -6.73 -3.92 19.30
N GLU A 838 -5.47 -4.21 19.62
CA GLU A 838 -5.08 -4.72 20.94
C GLU A 838 -5.30 -3.70 22.06
N GLU A 839 -5.00 -2.42 21.83
CA GLU A 839 -5.25 -1.34 22.80
C GLU A 839 -6.76 -1.17 23.06
N LYS A 840 -7.59 -1.19 22.01
CA LYS A 840 -9.05 -1.10 22.15
C LYS A 840 -9.67 -2.36 22.76
N GLN A 841 -9.14 -3.55 22.45
CA GLN A 841 -9.59 -4.79 23.10
C GLN A 841 -9.34 -4.75 24.61
N LYS A 842 -8.18 -4.24 25.05
CA LYS A 842 -7.85 -4.09 26.48
C LYS A 842 -8.81 -3.15 27.21
N GLU A 843 -9.23 -2.04 26.58
CA GLU A 843 -10.29 -1.17 27.14
C GLU A 843 -11.64 -1.89 27.27
N SER A 844 -11.97 -2.79 26.33
CA SER A 844 -13.24 -3.54 26.34
C SER A 844 -13.26 -4.72 27.32
N GLU A 845 -12.11 -5.36 27.59
CA GLU A 845 -12.02 -6.48 28.53
C GLU A 845 -12.32 -6.05 29.97
N LEU A 846 -11.95 -4.83 30.36
CA LEU A 846 -12.32 -4.22 31.64
C LEU A 846 -13.86 -4.17 31.83
N LEU A 847 -14.62 -3.90 30.77
CA LEU A 847 -16.10 -3.88 30.79
C LEU A 847 -16.72 -5.29 30.83
N LYS A 848 -16.00 -6.34 30.37
CA LYS A 848 -16.48 -7.73 30.32
C LYS A 848 -16.30 -8.50 31.63
N THR A 849 -15.53 -7.99 32.59
CA THR A 849 -15.23 -8.68 33.87
C THR A 849 -16.32 -8.54 34.95
N VAL A 850 -17.53 -8.06 34.60
CA VAL A 850 -18.65 -7.98 35.55
C VAL A 850 -19.17 -9.40 35.84
N SER A 851 -19.12 -9.81 37.12
CA SER A 851 -19.49 -11.15 37.57
C SER A 851 -20.92 -11.55 37.13
N PRO A 852 -21.12 -12.76 36.58
CA PRO A 852 -22.43 -13.27 36.13
C PRO A 852 -23.51 -13.38 37.22
N GLU A 853 -23.15 -13.26 38.50
CA GLU A 853 -24.04 -13.48 39.65
C GLU A 853 -24.92 -12.26 40.02
N LEU A 854 -24.74 -11.11 39.37
CA LEU A 854 -25.50 -9.88 39.69
C LEU A 854 -26.91 -9.89 39.09
N GLN A 855 -27.91 -9.45 39.86
CA GLN A 855 -29.28 -9.30 39.34
C GLN A 855 -29.38 -8.20 38.26
N PRO A 856 -30.35 -8.29 37.30
CA PRO A 856 -30.44 -7.39 36.14
C PRO A 856 -30.46 -5.89 36.47
N TYR A 857 -31.02 -5.52 37.63
CA TYR A 857 -31.00 -4.14 38.12
C TYR A 857 -29.58 -3.63 38.43
N TYR A 858 -28.77 -4.44 39.13
CA TYR A 858 -27.40 -4.06 39.52
C TYR A 858 -26.42 -4.15 38.35
N GLN A 859 -26.64 -5.09 37.42
CA GLN A 859 -25.89 -5.12 36.16
C GLN A 859 -26.05 -3.80 35.38
N ARG A 860 -27.28 -3.26 35.31
CA ARG A 860 -27.54 -1.96 34.65
C ARG A 860 -26.91 -0.77 35.38
N LYS A 861 -26.87 -0.79 36.71
CA LYS A 861 -26.19 0.25 37.51
C LYS A 861 -24.67 0.24 37.37
N VAL A 862 -24.06 -0.94 37.29
CA VAL A 862 -22.62 -1.08 37.02
C VAL A 862 -22.32 -0.64 35.58
N LYS A 863 -23.19 -0.95 34.62
CA LYS A 863 -23.12 -0.47 33.23
C LYS A 863 -23.19 1.07 33.12
N GLU A 864 -24.07 1.74 33.86
CA GLU A 864 -24.11 3.22 33.92
C GLU A 864 -22.84 3.85 34.53
N TYR A 865 -22.17 3.14 35.44
CA TYR A 865 -21.00 3.67 36.14
C TYR A 865 -19.72 3.60 35.29
N PHE A 866 -19.55 2.54 34.49
CA PHE A 866 -18.39 2.36 33.60
C PHE A 866 -18.61 2.86 32.17
N GLY A 867 -19.83 3.24 31.80
CA GLY A 867 -20.20 3.72 30.46
C GLY A 867 -20.17 5.25 30.27
N ASN A 868 -19.70 6.02 31.26
CA ASN A 868 -19.49 7.48 31.17
C ASN A 868 -18.01 7.83 30.99
#